data_AF-A0A9E5L478-F1
#
_entry.id   AF-A0A9E5L478-F1
#
_cell.length_a   1.000
_cell.length_b   1.000
_cell.length_c   1.000
_cell.angle_alpha   90.00
_cell.angle_beta   90.00
_cell.angle_gamma   90.00
#
_symmetry.space_group_name_H-M   'P 1'
#
loop_
_entity.id
_entity.type
_entity.pdbx_description
1 polymer ?
#
loop_
_entity_poly.entity_id
_entity_poly.type
_entity_poly.pdbx_seq_one_letter_code
_entity_poly.pdbx_strand_id
1 'polypeptide(L)'
;MDSAVKNDVKQDDPDAVIDQAPSYDISGADNRAADNGVRLNKDILILYDTPLSALDKGDVKAFKAQGSGKVPVNLFALICARHLTPRASIANKYAAIINPDMAKIVASGKVKWTDGKEYYAFIFEDTLGAPLVNRSNKYPALGWKPETVLTNVIKPMIHVLMDLRDKDIVHGEIWPGNIFDGGSAAKDKVRLGECMSAPPSALLPALYEPIERAMADPVGRGLGTIEDDLYAFGVSLAVILRTVDPMEGASDEKIIASKIEKGTYATLISRDRFSGAVLELLRGLLYDDKNQRWGFDEIQAWMDGRRLSPKQSPKRIKANRPLEFNGKKYIRPELLAKDLSKNTLEAVRLVDNGELQMWLDRAMEDKSIRGRMEPTLNDMPSSRGENFSKKLATRVAIALNPDMPIDYNGLKFMPDGFGKLFSQAYVLKKDLQPFIEVIKGVFMLQIIRQKPSVDQSALINKFDSARAYISQTKIGSGLERCLYSFDKDAPCFSHVLDDHYVLEPEDLVRALDDIAKKKIRPERLLDRHMIAFLSVKDRKNVDPYIIELGANERHKQVMGEVRVLATIQKRSQLEDFPALAAWIAERFAPVYERFHDRQKRESLKRHVTKVAATGDLTRLAVIFEDEHLYQNDFYTFKQAMDEFQSLEKERTIIEEKLKMKKGYGLKSGRQIASFIALFVSMASILLIAFKILSSNANL
;
A
#
# COMPACT_ATOMS: atom_id res chain seq x y z
N MET A 1 47.11 39.79 -47.42
CA MET A 1 46.05 40.73 -47.00
C MET A 1 45.53 40.25 -45.65
N ASP A 2 46.39 40.08 -44.66
CA ASP A 2 47.20 41.08 -43.91
C ASP A 2 46.54 41.23 -42.55
N SER A 3 47.04 40.49 -41.55
CA SER A 3 47.80 41.06 -40.42
C SER A 3 46.86 41.37 -39.23
N ALA A 4 47.17 41.11 -37.96
CA ALA A 4 48.46 41.01 -37.34
C ALA A 4 48.42 40.16 -36.04
N VAL A 5 49.57 39.57 -35.79
CA VAL A 5 50.06 38.88 -34.59
C VAL A 5 50.53 39.91 -33.54
N LYS A 6 50.45 39.56 -32.25
CA LYS A 6 51.44 39.87 -31.17
C LYS A 6 51.07 39.08 -29.89
N ASN A 7 51.79 38.00 -29.60
CA ASN A 7 52.95 37.85 -28.67
C ASN A 7 52.52 37.67 -27.20
N ASP A 8 52.50 36.44 -26.65
CA ASP A 8 53.62 35.69 -26.03
C ASP A 8 54.24 36.35 -24.79
N VAL A 9 54.04 35.73 -23.60
CA VAL A 9 55.08 35.42 -22.60
C VAL A 9 54.67 34.16 -21.82
N LYS A 10 55.46 33.09 -21.94
CA LYS A 10 55.53 31.95 -21.02
C LYS A 10 56.42 32.29 -19.83
N GLN A 11 56.12 31.76 -18.65
CA GLN A 11 57.10 31.54 -17.59
C GLN A 11 56.84 30.20 -16.91
N ASP A 12 57.88 29.37 -16.87
CA ASP A 12 57.92 27.96 -16.46
C ASP A 12 57.94 27.75 -14.93
N ASP A 13 57.37 26.60 -14.51
CA ASP A 13 57.71 25.61 -13.42
C ASP A 13 58.36 26.06 -12.08
N PRO A 14 58.15 25.37 -10.92
CA PRO A 14 58.17 23.90 -10.79
C PRO A 14 57.28 23.23 -9.70
N ASP A 15 57.05 21.92 -9.87
CA ASP A 15 56.82 20.87 -8.86
C ASP A 15 55.75 21.04 -7.75
N ALA A 16 54.68 20.23 -7.83
CA ALA A 16 54.30 19.28 -6.77
C ALA A 16 53.11 18.38 -7.20
N VAL A 17 53.42 17.10 -7.41
CA VAL A 17 52.46 16.00 -7.31
C VAL A 17 51.90 15.94 -5.89
N ILE A 18 50.58 15.83 -5.69
CA ILE A 18 49.87 15.01 -4.68
C ILE A 18 48.35 15.07 -4.92
N ASP A 19 47.80 13.89 -5.21
CA ASP A 19 46.46 13.33 -4.96
C ASP A 19 45.38 14.24 -4.32
N GLN A 20 44.28 14.50 -5.06
CA GLN A 20 43.01 14.94 -4.49
C GLN A 20 41.85 14.11 -5.05
N ALA A 21 41.13 13.48 -4.11
CA ALA A 21 39.96 12.63 -4.29
C ALA A 21 38.80 13.35 -5.02
N PRO A 22 37.91 12.61 -5.73
CA PRO A 22 36.76 13.21 -6.38
C PRO A 22 35.74 13.72 -5.35
N SER A 23 35.51 15.03 -5.33
CA SER A 23 34.39 15.66 -4.65
C SER A 23 33.09 15.29 -5.37
N TYR A 24 32.25 14.48 -4.72
CA TYR A 24 30.87 14.28 -5.14
C TYR A 24 30.06 15.55 -4.86
N ASP A 25 29.75 16.28 -5.92
CA ASP A 25 28.85 17.42 -5.88
C ASP A 25 27.41 16.92 -5.96
N ILE A 26 26.77 16.74 -4.80
CA ILE A 26 25.33 16.59 -4.65
C ILE A 26 24.80 17.95 -4.20
N SER A 27 24.72 18.89 -5.13
CA SER A 27 23.99 20.14 -4.94
C SER A 27 22.71 20.10 -5.78
N GLY A 28 21.61 20.47 -5.14
CA GLY A 28 20.26 20.43 -5.68
C GLY A 28 20.12 21.11 -7.03
N ALA A 29 19.12 20.63 -7.77
CA ALA A 29 18.59 21.29 -8.94
C ALA A 29 18.20 22.73 -8.58
N ASP A 30 19.06 23.68 -8.92
CA ASP A 30 18.72 25.09 -8.96
C ASP A 30 18.59 25.53 -10.42
N ASN A 31 17.40 26.07 -10.71
CA ASN A 31 16.87 26.40 -12.03
C ASN A 31 17.72 27.42 -12.80
N ARG A 32 17.79 27.27 -14.13
CA ARG A 32 17.59 28.37 -15.12
C ARG A 32 17.62 27.88 -16.58
N ALA A 33 16.42 27.61 -17.13
CA ALA A 33 15.90 28.08 -18.43
C ALA A 33 14.56 27.38 -18.73
N ALA A 34 13.45 28.11 -18.60
CA ALA A 34 12.13 27.88 -19.23
C ALA A 34 11.63 26.44 -19.50
N ASP A 35 11.73 25.50 -18.55
CA ASP A 35 10.97 24.24 -18.64
C ASP A 35 9.65 24.40 -17.87
N ASN A 36 8.53 24.61 -18.56
CA ASN A 36 7.17 24.53 -18.01
C ASN A 36 6.78 23.07 -17.67
N GLY A 37 7.67 22.34 -17.00
CA GLY A 37 7.50 20.92 -16.75
C GLY A 37 8.13 20.40 -15.46
N VAL A 38 7.66 19.23 -15.03
CA VAL A 38 8.16 18.47 -13.91
C VAL A 38 8.87 17.22 -14.44
N ARG A 39 10.09 16.95 -13.94
CA ARG A 39 10.86 15.77 -14.37
C ARG A 39 10.43 14.53 -13.59
N LEU A 40 10.15 13.44 -14.30
CA LEU A 40 9.99 12.11 -13.69
C LEU A 40 11.36 11.47 -13.43
N ASN A 41 12.27 11.62 -14.39
CA ASN A 41 13.66 11.20 -14.31
C ASN A 41 14.52 12.11 -15.20
N LYS A 42 15.80 11.79 -15.38
CA LYS A 42 16.73 12.58 -16.19
C LYS A 42 16.29 12.72 -17.67
N ASP A 43 15.55 11.73 -18.19
CA ASP A 43 15.24 11.60 -19.62
C ASP A 43 13.79 12.01 -19.97
N ILE A 44 12.90 12.22 -18.99
CA ILE A 44 11.47 12.48 -19.19
C ILE A 44 11.01 13.74 -18.46
N LEU A 45 10.43 14.68 -19.21
CA LEU A 45 9.81 15.92 -18.73
C LEU A 45 8.30 15.91 -18.96
N ILE A 46 7.50 16.17 -17.92
CA ILE A 46 6.04 16.27 -17.98
C ILE A 46 5.64 17.75 -18.01
N LEU A 47 4.93 18.20 -19.04
CA LEU A 47 4.53 19.60 -19.21
C LEU A 47 3.20 19.86 -18.50
N TYR A 48 3.26 20.44 -17.30
CA TYR A 48 2.07 20.61 -16.42
C TYR A 48 1.08 21.65 -16.95
N ASP A 49 1.49 22.51 -17.87
CA ASP A 49 0.67 23.56 -18.51
C ASP A 49 -0.03 23.09 -19.79
N THR A 50 0.27 21.87 -20.25
CA THR A 50 -0.22 21.31 -21.51
C THR A 50 -1.11 20.08 -21.24
N PRO A 51 -2.34 20.27 -20.72
CA PRO A 51 -3.24 19.18 -20.42
C PRO A 51 -3.78 18.51 -21.70
N LEU A 52 -3.97 17.20 -21.64
CA LEU A 52 -4.53 16.39 -22.72
C LEU A 52 -5.91 15.87 -22.31
N SER A 53 -6.90 16.76 -22.22
CA SER A 53 -8.23 16.45 -21.65
C SER A 53 -8.98 15.30 -22.32
N ALA A 54 -8.65 14.95 -23.57
CA ALA A 54 -9.22 13.79 -24.26
C ALA A 54 -8.76 12.45 -23.64
N LEU A 55 -7.64 12.44 -22.93
CA LEU A 55 -7.05 11.29 -22.25
C LEU A 55 -7.32 11.29 -20.72
N ASP A 56 -8.02 12.31 -20.22
CA ASP A 56 -8.41 12.37 -18.81
C ASP A 56 -9.29 11.18 -18.40
N LYS A 57 -9.08 10.72 -17.16
CA LYS A 57 -9.75 9.57 -16.57
C LYS A 57 -10.34 9.96 -15.21
N GLY A 58 -11.37 10.81 -15.26
CA GLY A 58 -12.00 11.37 -14.07
C GLY A 58 -11.03 12.26 -13.30
N ASP A 59 -10.64 11.82 -12.11
CA ASP A 59 -9.68 12.50 -11.24
C ASP A 59 -8.22 12.25 -11.64
N VAL A 60 -7.96 11.27 -12.51
CA VAL A 60 -6.64 11.08 -13.14
C VAL A 60 -6.54 12.03 -14.33
N LYS A 61 -5.50 12.87 -14.32
CA LYS A 61 -5.30 13.93 -15.31
C LYS A 61 -4.15 13.61 -16.26
N ALA A 62 -4.38 13.89 -17.55
CA ALA A 62 -3.41 13.64 -18.60
C ALA A 62 -2.68 14.92 -19.02
N PHE A 63 -1.37 14.82 -19.22
CA PHE A 63 -0.51 15.92 -19.63
C PHE A 63 0.44 15.47 -20.73
N LYS A 64 0.85 16.41 -21.58
CA LYS A 64 1.91 16.16 -22.56
C LYS A 64 3.22 15.88 -21.83
N ALA A 65 4.00 14.94 -22.33
CA ALA A 65 5.35 14.66 -21.85
C ALA A 65 6.34 14.57 -23.02
N GLN A 66 7.61 14.79 -22.73
CA GLN A 66 8.69 14.77 -23.69
C GLN A 66 9.81 13.87 -23.20
N GLY A 67 10.18 12.90 -24.05
CA GLY A 67 11.37 12.09 -23.85
C GLY A 67 12.59 12.70 -24.52
N SER A 68 13.76 12.39 -23.97
CA SER A 68 15.06 12.76 -24.52
C SER A 68 16.01 11.56 -24.60
N GLY A 69 17.08 11.69 -25.38
CA GLY A 69 18.05 10.62 -25.58
C GLY A 69 17.44 9.41 -26.29
N LYS A 70 17.37 8.26 -25.59
CA LYS A 70 16.81 7.01 -26.13
C LYS A 70 15.29 6.89 -25.93
N VAL A 71 14.68 7.81 -25.19
CA VAL A 71 13.25 7.81 -24.90
C VAL A 71 12.48 8.48 -26.05
N PRO A 72 11.32 7.96 -26.49
CA PRO A 72 10.52 8.60 -27.54
C PRO A 72 10.16 10.05 -27.22
N VAL A 73 10.17 10.92 -28.23
CA VAL A 73 9.96 12.36 -28.05
C VAL A 73 8.52 12.69 -27.67
N ASN A 74 7.53 12.04 -28.30
CA ASN A 74 6.11 12.33 -28.08
C ASN A 74 5.51 11.35 -27.06
N LEU A 75 5.26 11.84 -25.85
CA LEU A 75 4.71 11.07 -24.75
C LEU A 75 3.50 11.77 -24.16
N PHE A 76 2.69 11.02 -23.42
CA PHE A 76 1.75 11.58 -22.47
C PHE A 76 1.94 10.95 -21.10
N ALA A 77 1.61 11.72 -20.06
CA ALA A 77 1.68 11.33 -18.67
C ALA A 77 0.27 11.31 -18.05
N LEU A 78 -0.04 10.26 -17.29
CA LEU A 78 -1.20 10.22 -16.41
C LEU A 78 -0.76 10.44 -14.97
N ILE A 79 -1.26 11.50 -14.34
CA ILE A 79 -1.01 11.80 -12.92
C ILE A 79 -2.15 11.19 -12.11
N CYS A 80 -1.83 10.17 -11.32
CA CYS A 80 -2.82 9.35 -10.63
C CYS A 80 -3.33 10.01 -9.35
N ALA A 81 -4.65 10.03 -9.17
CA ALA A 81 -5.25 10.50 -7.93
C ALA A 81 -4.92 9.56 -6.76
N ARG A 82 -4.43 10.12 -5.64
CA ARG A 82 -4.00 9.36 -4.46
C ARG A 82 -5.09 8.45 -3.88
N HIS A 83 -6.34 8.89 -3.90
CA HIS A 83 -7.46 8.14 -3.35
C HIS A 83 -7.88 6.94 -4.23
N LEU A 84 -7.33 6.80 -5.43
CA LEU A 84 -7.61 5.71 -6.35
C LEU A 84 -6.59 4.58 -6.28
N THR A 85 -5.44 4.74 -5.62
CA THR A 85 -4.43 3.67 -5.46
C THR A 85 -4.12 2.94 -6.78
N PRO A 86 -3.42 3.60 -7.74
CA PRO A 86 -3.13 3.05 -9.06
C PRO A 86 -2.48 1.66 -9.00
N ARG A 87 -2.66 0.86 -10.05
CA ARG A 87 -2.19 -0.54 -10.15
C ARG A 87 -0.70 -0.63 -10.50
N ALA A 88 0.13 -0.01 -9.68
CA ALA A 88 1.58 0.03 -9.89
C ALA A 88 2.22 -1.39 -9.94
N SER A 89 1.66 -2.36 -9.19
CA SER A 89 2.19 -3.73 -9.15
C SER A 89 2.16 -4.49 -10.48
N ILE A 90 1.33 -4.09 -11.44
CA ILE A 90 1.25 -4.73 -12.77
C ILE A 90 2.07 -4.02 -13.84
N ALA A 91 2.68 -2.87 -13.54
CA ALA A 91 3.38 -2.04 -14.53
C ALA A 91 4.48 -2.82 -15.29
N ASN A 92 5.27 -3.62 -14.57
CA ASN A 92 6.32 -4.45 -15.17
C ASN A 92 5.75 -5.57 -16.07
N LYS A 93 4.64 -6.18 -15.69
CA LYS A 93 3.98 -7.21 -16.51
C LYS A 93 3.39 -6.58 -17.78
N TYR A 94 2.76 -5.42 -17.65
CA TYR A 94 2.19 -4.66 -18.76
C TYR A 94 3.27 -4.20 -19.74
N ALA A 95 4.40 -3.69 -19.24
CA ALA A 95 5.55 -3.28 -20.05
C ALA A 95 6.19 -4.43 -20.85
N ALA A 96 6.02 -5.67 -20.40
CA ALA A 96 6.51 -6.86 -21.09
C ALA A 96 5.62 -7.30 -22.26
N ILE A 97 4.47 -6.67 -22.48
CA ILE A 97 3.59 -6.94 -23.63
C ILE A 97 4.04 -6.09 -24.81
N ILE A 98 4.33 -6.75 -25.94
CA ILE A 98 4.75 -6.07 -27.18
C ILE A 98 3.61 -6.20 -28.18
N ASN A 99 2.67 -5.25 -28.12
CA ASN A 99 1.53 -5.20 -29.03
C ASN A 99 1.28 -3.75 -29.49
N PRO A 100 1.26 -3.47 -30.82
CA PRO A 100 1.05 -2.13 -31.35
C PRO A 100 -0.39 -1.61 -31.20
N ASP A 101 -1.35 -2.49 -30.91
CA ASP A 101 -2.77 -2.19 -30.78
C ASP A 101 -3.17 -1.85 -29.32
N MET A 102 -2.20 -1.53 -28.45
CA MET A 102 -2.44 -1.05 -27.08
C MET A 102 -1.49 0.09 -26.67
N ALA A 103 -1.84 0.83 -25.62
CA ALA A 103 -1.03 1.91 -25.07
C ALA A 103 0.34 1.37 -24.61
N LYS A 104 1.43 1.87 -25.22
CA LYS A 104 2.78 1.43 -24.87
C LYS A 104 3.33 2.24 -23.72
N ILE A 105 3.52 1.59 -22.56
CA ILE A 105 4.16 2.21 -21.40
C ILE A 105 5.65 2.42 -21.67
N VAL A 106 6.15 3.59 -21.26
CA VAL A 106 7.56 4.00 -21.38
C VAL A 106 8.23 4.05 -20.03
N ALA A 107 7.54 4.58 -19.01
CA ALA A 107 8.03 4.67 -17.65
C ALA A 107 6.87 4.79 -16.66
N SER A 108 7.15 4.49 -15.39
CA SER A 108 6.26 4.80 -14.27
C SER A 108 7.07 5.11 -13.03
N GLY A 109 6.52 5.96 -12.15
CA GLY A 109 7.20 6.31 -10.91
C GLY A 109 6.54 7.47 -10.18
N LYS A 110 7.13 7.82 -9.03
CA LYS A 110 6.70 8.97 -8.24
C LYS A 110 7.25 10.27 -8.84
N VAL A 111 6.43 11.31 -8.83
CA VAL A 111 6.77 12.65 -9.30
C VAL A 111 6.30 13.69 -8.29
N LYS A 112 7.17 14.62 -7.92
CA LYS A 112 6.84 15.76 -7.07
C LYS A 112 6.12 16.81 -7.90
N TRP A 113 4.82 16.96 -7.70
CA TRP A 113 3.96 17.79 -8.51
C TRP A 113 4.01 19.28 -8.11
N THR A 114 3.30 20.13 -8.85
CA THR A 114 3.33 21.60 -8.70
C THR A 114 2.76 22.09 -7.37
N ASP A 115 1.98 21.26 -6.67
CA ASP A 115 1.47 21.55 -5.32
C ASP A 115 2.46 21.15 -4.20
N GLY A 116 3.65 20.66 -4.58
CA GLY A 116 4.71 20.23 -3.68
C GLY A 116 4.57 18.79 -3.19
N LYS A 117 3.49 18.08 -3.52
CA LYS A 117 3.26 16.69 -3.10
C LYS A 117 3.68 15.70 -4.17
N GLU A 118 4.03 14.50 -3.74
CA GLU A 118 4.31 13.40 -4.66
C GLU A 118 3.04 12.65 -5.09
N TYR A 119 2.99 12.35 -6.38
CA TYR A 119 1.97 11.53 -7.04
C TYR A 119 2.64 10.41 -7.82
N TYR A 120 1.94 9.31 -8.03
CA TYR A 120 2.39 8.28 -8.96
C TYR A 120 1.97 8.64 -10.38
N ALA A 121 2.88 8.50 -11.33
CA ALA A 121 2.66 8.79 -12.74
C ALA A 121 2.96 7.59 -13.63
N PHE A 122 2.17 7.44 -14.69
CA PHE A 122 2.44 6.51 -15.79
C PHE A 122 2.69 7.30 -17.07
N ILE A 123 3.73 6.94 -17.82
CA ILE A 123 4.14 7.61 -19.06
C ILE A 123 3.98 6.64 -20.21
N PHE A 124 3.34 7.08 -21.28
CA PHE A 124 3.06 6.28 -22.46
C PHE A 124 3.48 7.02 -23.73
N GLU A 125 3.70 6.28 -24.82
CA GLU A 125 3.86 6.87 -26.15
C GLU A 125 2.54 7.51 -26.62
N ASP A 126 2.60 8.76 -27.11
CA ASP A 126 1.43 9.48 -27.60
C ASP A 126 1.08 9.06 -29.04
N THR A 127 0.45 7.90 -29.15
CA THR A 127 0.11 7.25 -30.42
C THR A 127 -1.32 6.74 -30.49
N LEU A 128 -2.12 7.00 -29.45
CA LEU A 128 -3.49 6.51 -29.35
C LEU A 128 -4.44 7.23 -30.31
N GLY A 129 -4.25 8.53 -30.55
CA GLY A 129 -5.20 9.35 -31.30
C GLY A 129 -6.42 9.74 -30.45
N ALA A 130 -7.59 9.84 -31.07
CA ALA A 130 -8.82 10.24 -30.38
C ALA A 130 -9.58 9.01 -29.85
N PRO A 131 -10.23 9.09 -28.67
CA PRO A 131 -11.11 8.02 -28.22
C PRO A 131 -12.30 7.91 -29.17
N LEU A 132 -12.78 6.69 -29.42
CA LEU A 132 -13.92 6.45 -30.31
C LEU A 132 -15.19 7.17 -29.80
N VAL A 133 -15.26 7.36 -28.49
CA VAL A 133 -16.37 7.99 -27.78
C VAL A 133 -15.81 8.96 -26.75
N ASN A 134 -16.36 10.16 -26.70
CA ASN A 134 -16.06 11.09 -25.61
C ASN A 134 -16.54 10.48 -24.28
N ARG A 135 -15.68 10.43 -23.27
CA ARG A 135 -15.98 9.86 -21.96
C ARG A 135 -17.18 10.50 -21.25
N SER A 136 -17.53 11.75 -21.59
CA SER A 136 -18.75 12.40 -21.10
C SER A 136 -20.03 11.83 -21.74
N ASN A 137 -19.93 11.27 -22.94
CA ASN A 137 -21.02 10.59 -23.62
C ASN A 137 -21.06 9.12 -23.20
N LYS A 138 -21.88 8.82 -22.20
CA LYS A 138 -22.03 7.47 -21.66
C LYS A 138 -22.76 6.50 -22.60
N TYR A 139 -23.47 6.99 -23.62
CA TYR A 139 -24.47 6.23 -24.38
C TYR A 139 -24.41 6.47 -25.90
N PRO A 140 -23.26 6.30 -26.54
CA PRO A 140 -23.14 6.51 -27.98
C PRO A 140 -23.71 5.31 -28.77
N ALA A 141 -24.07 5.59 -30.01
CA ALA A 141 -24.29 4.60 -31.06
C ALA A 141 -23.47 5.07 -32.27
N LEU A 142 -22.48 4.27 -32.71
CA LEU A 142 -21.53 4.73 -33.73
C LEU A 142 -21.92 4.35 -35.15
N GLY A 143 -22.76 3.32 -35.33
CA GLY A 143 -23.26 2.88 -36.64
C GLY A 143 -22.18 2.40 -37.60
N TRP A 144 -21.08 1.82 -37.11
CA TRP A 144 -20.01 1.32 -37.98
C TRP A 144 -20.45 0.07 -38.74
N LYS A 145 -19.94 -0.08 -39.98
CA LYS A 145 -20.24 -1.24 -40.81
C LYS A 145 -19.59 -2.52 -40.23
N PRO A 146 -20.29 -3.67 -40.24
CA PRO A 146 -19.75 -4.93 -39.71
C PRO A 146 -18.38 -5.32 -40.27
N GLU A 147 -18.12 -5.08 -41.56
CA GLU A 147 -16.85 -5.42 -42.22
C GLU A 147 -15.69 -4.58 -41.68
N THR A 148 -15.94 -3.30 -41.43
CA THR A 148 -14.98 -2.38 -40.82
C THR A 148 -14.70 -2.77 -39.38
N VAL A 149 -15.75 -3.09 -38.61
CA VAL A 149 -15.61 -3.52 -37.21
C VAL A 149 -14.83 -4.84 -37.12
N LEU A 150 -15.06 -5.78 -38.02
CA LEU A 150 -14.34 -7.06 -38.03
C LEU A 150 -12.83 -6.87 -38.20
N THR A 151 -12.43 -6.02 -39.16
CA THR A 151 -11.01 -5.83 -39.50
C THR A 151 -10.30 -4.89 -38.53
N ASN A 152 -10.93 -3.76 -38.21
CA ASN A 152 -10.26 -2.65 -37.54
C ASN A 152 -10.47 -2.67 -36.02
N VAL A 153 -11.46 -3.44 -35.51
CA VAL A 153 -11.78 -3.52 -34.07
C VAL A 153 -11.63 -4.95 -33.56
N ILE A 154 -12.31 -5.93 -34.16
CA ILE A 154 -12.40 -7.29 -33.60
C ILE A 154 -11.04 -7.99 -33.57
N LYS A 155 -10.37 -8.09 -34.71
CA LYS A 155 -9.05 -8.73 -34.80
C LYS A 155 -8.01 -8.11 -33.86
N PRO A 156 -7.74 -6.79 -33.87
CA PRO A 156 -6.73 -6.21 -32.99
C PRO A 156 -7.07 -6.39 -31.50
N MET A 157 -8.34 -6.17 -31.11
CA MET A 157 -8.76 -6.32 -29.72
C MET A 157 -8.65 -7.75 -29.20
N ILE A 158 -8.98 -8.77 -30.02
CA ILE A 158 -8.82 -10.17 -29.60
C ILE A 158 -7.34 -10.48 -29.34
N HIS A 159 -6.42 -10.04 -30.21
CA HIS A 159 -4.99 -10.26 -29.97
C HIS A 159 -4.50 -9.56 -28.69
N VAL A 160 -4.90 -8.31 -28.46
CA VAL A 160 -4.57 -7.59 -27.21
C VAL A 160 -5.10 -8.33 -25.99
N LEU A 161 -6.34 -8.84 -26.05
CA LEU A 161 -6.96 -9.58 -24.95
C LEU A 161 -6.26 -10.93 -24.70
N MET A 162 -5.77 -11.60 -25.75
CA MET A 162 -4.95 -12.81 -25.63
C MET A 162 -3.60 -12.50 -24.95
N ASP A 163 -2.92 -11.42 -25.36
CA ASP A 163 -1.65 -11.02 -24.75
C ASP A 163 -1.81 -10.66 -23.26
N LEU A 164 -2.91 -9.98 -22.91
CA LEU A 164 -3.26 -9.66 -21.53
C LEU A 164 -3.52 -10.93 -20.71
N ARG A 165 -4.28 -11.89 -21.26
CA ARG A 165 -4.49 -13.20 -20.63
C ARG A 165 -3.16 -13.90 -20.38
N ASP A 166 -2.27 -13.94 -21.37
CA ASP A 166 -0.99 -14.65 -21.29
C ASP A 166 -0.02 -14.02 -20.27
N LYS A 167 -0.30 -12.80 -19.80
CA LYS A 167 0.41 -12.12 -18.69
C LYS A 167 -0.37 -12.08 -17.38
N ASP A 168 -1.52 -12.75 -17.29
CA ASP A 168 -2.44 -12.72 -16.15
C ASP A 168 -2.90 -11.29 -15.79
N ILE A 169 -3.23 -10.48 -16.80
CA ILE A 169 -3.72 -9.11 -16.63
C ILE A 169 -5.20 -9.04 -17.02
N VAL A 170 -6.05 -8.69 -16.06
CA VAL A 170 -7.41 -8.20 -16.34
C VAL A 170 -7.34 -6.70 -16.57
N HIS A 171 -7.82 -6.23 -17.71
CA HIS A 171 -7.85 -4.82 -18.08
C HIS A 171 -8.85 -4.06 -17.21
N GLY A 172 -10.11 -4.47 -17.18
CA GLY A 172 -11.17 -3.85 -16.38
C GLY A 172 -11.56 -2.45 -16.85
N GLU A 173 -11.24 -2.03 -18.07
CA GLU A 173 -11.67 -0.73 -18.60
C GLU A 173 -11.83 -0.78 -20.13
N ILE A 174 -12.47 -1.83 -20.63
CA ILE A 174 -12.69 -2.04 -22.07
C ILE A 174 -14.05 -1.47 -22.46
N TRP A 175 -14.01 -0.30 -23.09
CA TRP A 175 -15.18 0.36 -23.65
C TRP A 175 -14.76 1.39 -24.69
N PRO A 176 -15.66 1.87 -25.57
CA PRO A 176 -15.32 2.82 -26.63
C PRO A 176 -14.70 4.15 -26.16
N GLY A 177 -14.87 4.55 -24.90
CA GLY A 177 -14.18 5.72 -24.32
C GLY A 177 -12.74 5.47 -23.89
N ASN A 178 -12.29 4.22 -23.94
CA ASN A 178 -10.91 3.79 -23.72
C ASN A 178 -10.36 2.96 -24.90
N ILE A 179 -11.04 3.01 -26.04
CA ILE A 179 -10.58 2.48 -27.32
C ILE A 179 -10.38 3.70 -28.22
N PHE A 180 -9.26 3.76 -28.92
CA PHE A 180 -8.82 4.93 -29.68
C PHE A 180 -8.64 4.59 -31.15
N ASP A 181 -8.70 5.59 -32.02
CA ASP A 181 -8.65 5.43 -33.47
C ASP A 181 -7.24 5.28 -34.07
N GLY A 182 -6.20 5.31 -33.23
CA GLY A 182 -4.80 5.17 -33.63
C GLY A 182 -4.21 6.40 -34.31
N GLY A 183 -4.92 7.54 -34.33
CA GLY A 183 -4.43 8.82 -34.88
C GLY A 183 -4.39 8.92 -36.41
N SER A 184 -4.89 7.90 -37.13
CA SER A 184 -5.02 7.91 -38.59
C SER A 184 -6.37 8.47 -39.02
N ALA A 185 -6.37 9.38 -40.00
CA ALA A 185 -7.61 9.88 -40.62
C ALA A 185 -8.47 8.77 -41.25
N ALA A 186 -7.87 7.61 -41.59
CA ALA A 186 -8.54 6.46 -42.17
C ALA A 186 -9.14 5.48 -41.15
N LYS A 187 -8.91 5.67 -39.83
CA LYS A 187 -9.35 4.76 -38.75
C LYS A 187 -8.95 3.30 -38.99
N ASP A 188 -7.69 3.07 -39.34
CA ASP A 188 -7.21 1.78 -39.86
C ASP A 188 -7.25 0.66 -38.81
N LYS A 189 -6.75 0.91 -37.60
CA LYS A 189 -6.78 -0.06 -36.49
C LYS A 189 -6.97 0.66 -35.17
N VAL A 190 -7.87 0.14 -34.34
CA VAL A 190 -8.08 0.69 -33.01
C VAL A 190 -6.94 0.32 -32.08
N ARG A 191 -6.72 1.17 -31.07
CA ARG A 191 -5.78 0.91 -29.98
C ARG A 191 -6.49 0.93 -28.65
N LEU A 192 -6.19 -0.03 -27.78
CA LEU A 192 -6.70 -0.07 -26.42
C LEU A 192 -5.89 0.87 -25.53
N GLY A 193 -6.57 1.68 -24.72
CA GLY A 193 -5.94 2.53 -23.72
C GLY A 193 -5.27 1.74 -22.59
N GLU A 194 -4.75 2.47 -21.61
CA GLU A 194 -4.16 1.84 -20.41
C GLU A 194 -5.21 1.43 -19.37
N CYS A 195 -4.78 0.67 -18.36
CA CYS A 195 -5.64 0.10 -17.32
C CYS A 195 -5.06 0.19 -15.90
N MET A 196 -4.04 1.02 -15.68
CA MET A 196 -3.21 1.06 -14.48
C MET A 196 -3.45 2.29 -13.61
N SER A 197 -3.91 3.40 -14.19
CA SER A 197 -4.05 4.67 -13.47
C SER A 197 -5.15 4.69 -12.40
N ALA A 198 -6.05 3.71 -12.42
CA ALA A 198 -7.18 3.58 -11.49
C ALA A 198 -7.43 2.09 -11.13
N PRO A 199 -8.24 1.79 -10.10
CA PRO A 199 -8.63 0.43 -9.79
C PRO A 199 -9.37 -0.22 -10.97
N PRO A 200 -9.27 -1.55 -11.12
CA PRO A 200 -10.00 -2.29 -12.15
C PRO A 200 -11.50 -1.96 -12.08
N SER A 201 -12.13 -1.79 -13.24
CA SER A 201 -13.56 -1.47 -13.39
C SER A 201 -14.04 -0.15 -12.75
N ALA A 202 -13.21 0.60 -12.03
CA ALA A 202 -13.67 1.80 -11.32
C ALA A 202 -14.16 2.91 -12.25
N LEU A 203 -13.60 2.97 -13.46
CA LEU A 203 -13.95 3.97 -14.48
C LEU A 203 -14.81 3.38 -15.61
N LEU A 204 -15.15 2.09 -15.54
CA LEU A 204 -15.98 1.43 -16.54
C LEU A 204 -17.46 1.80 -16.32
N PRO A 205 -18.21 2.28 -17.33
CA PRO A 205 -19.64 2.55 -17.13
C PRO A 205 -20.43 1.26 -16.87
N ALA A 206 -21.51 1.33 -16.08
CA ALA A 206 -22.32 0.17 -15.69
C ALA A 206 -22.91 -0.61 -16.88
N LEU A 207 -23.04 0.03 -18.05
CA LEU A 207 -23.45 -0.60 -19.30
C LEU A 207 -22.49 -1.71 -19.74
N TYR A 208 -21.19 -1.54 -19.56
CA TYR A 208 -20.13 -2.46 -20.01
C TYR A 208 -19.76 -3.50 -18.95
N GLU A 209 -20.27 -3.35 -17.74
CA GLU A 209 -20.00 -4.25 -16.62
C GLU A 209 -21.07 -5.36 -16.56
N PRO A 210 -20.71 -6.63 -16.25
CA PRO A 210 -21.66 -7.69 -15.95
C PRO A 210 -22.61 -7.32 -14.81
N ILE A 211 -23.78 -7.94 -14.76
CA ILE A 211 -24.90 -7.57 -13.86
C ILE A 211 -24.44 -7.51 -12.40
N GLU A 212 -23.73 -8.54 -11.97
CA GLU A 212 -23.23 -8.75 -10.62
C GLU A 212 -22.32 -7.59 -10.20
N ARG A 213 -21.28 -7.36 -11.00
CA ARG A 213 -20.26 -6.34 -10.74
C ARG A 213 -20.82 -4.92 -10.89
N ALA A 214 -21.77 -4.70 -11.81
CA ALA A 214 -22.40 -3.41 -12.03
C ALA A 214 -23.21 -2.91 -10.81
N MET A 215 -23.67 -3.82 -9.94
CA MET A 215 -24.38 -3.48 -8.71
C MET A 215 -23.47 -2.95 -7.59
N ALA A 216 -22.16 -3.14 -7.69
CA ALA A 216 -21.20 -2.64 -6.72
C ALA A 216 -20.86 -1.16 -6.98
N ASP A 217 -20.41 -0.47 -5.93
CA ASP A 217 -19.80 0.84 -6.05
C ASP A 217 -18.59 0.74 -7.01
N PRO A 218 -18.33 1.75 -7.87
CA PRO A 218 -17.33 1.61 -8.93
C PRO A 218 -15.96 1.13 -8.44
N VAL A 219 -15.43 1.72 -7.36
CA VAL A 219 -14.15 1.32 -6.76
C VAL A 219 -14.21 -0.04 -6.03
N GLY A 220 -15.41 -0.47 -5.63
CA GLY A 220 -15.68 -1.74 -4.96
C GLY A 220 -15.90 -2.93 -5.89
N ARG A 221 -15.75 -2.77 -7.22
CA ARG A 221 -16.02 -3.84 -8.19
C ARG A 221 -15.02 -4.99 -8.18
N GLY A 222 -13.80 -4.77 -7.67
CA GLY A 222 -12.77 -5.79 -7.63
C GLY A 222 -12.10 -6.04 -8.98
N LEU A 223 -11.17 -6.99 -9.02
CA LEU A 223 -10.29 -7.22 -10.16
C LEU A 223 -11.06 -7.72 -11.38
N GLY A 224 -12.05 -8.59 -11.16
CA GLY A 224 -12.77 -9.28 -12.24
C GLY A 224 -11.95 -10.40 -12.86
N THR A 225 -12.47 -10.97 -13.94
CA THR A 225 -11.80 -12.00 -14.73
C THR A 225 -11.64 -11.57 -16.19
N ILE A 226 -10.90 -12.35 -16.97
CA ILE A 226 -10.73 -12.06 -18.39
C ILE A 226 -12.04 -12.24 -19.17
N GLU A 227 -12.96 -13.08 -18.68
CA GLU A 227 -14.31 -13.24 -19.23
C GLU A 227 -15.19 -12.00 -18.98
N ASP A 228 -14.88 -11.18 -17.97
CA ASP A 228 -15.53 -9.89 -17.76
C ASP A 228 -15.02 -8.85 -18.77
N ASP A 229 -13.73 -8.88 -19.11
CA ASP A 229 -13.16 -8.09 -20.20
C ASP A 229 -13.74 -8.48 -21.56
N LEU A 230 -13.90 -9.78 -21.83
CA LEU A 230 -14.56 -10.31 -23.02
C LEU A 230 -16.02 -9.89 -23.09
N TYR A 231 -16.74 -9.89 -21.97
CA TYR A 231 -18.10 -9.35 -21.89
C TYR A 231 -18.12 -7.85 -22.23
N ALA A 232 -17.25 -7.06 -21.60
CA ALA A 232 -17.16 -5.61 -21.83
C ALA A 232 -16.81 -5.29 -23.29
N PHE A 233 -15.95 -6.12 -23.90
CA PHE A 233 -15.68 -6.08 -25.33
C PHE A 233 -16.91 -6.40 -26.18
N GLY A 234 -17.69 -7.42 -25.84
CA GLY A 234 -18.97 -7.72 -26.49
C GLY A 234 -19.96 -6.54 -26.42
N VAL A 235 -20.05 -5.87 -25.27
CA VAL A 235 -20.91 -4.66 -25.13
C VAL A 235 -20.37 -3.53 -26.00
N SER A 236 -19.05 -3.35 -26.06
CA SER A 236 -18.38 -2.37 -26.91
C SER A 236 -18.69 -2.60 -28.38
N LEU A 237 -18.66 -3.85 -28.85
CA LEU A 237 -19.04 -4.19 -30.23
C LEU A 237 -20.51 -3.83 -30.51
N ALA A 238 -21.42 -4.17 -29.60
CA ALA A 238 -22.83 -3.80 -29.76
C ALA A 238 -23.01 -2.27 -29.88
N VAL A 239 -22.27 -1.50 -29.08
CA VAL A 239 -22.27 -0.03 -29.09
C VAL A 239 -21.70 0.55 -30.39
N ILE A 240 -20.62 -0.03 -30.90
CA ILE A 240 -19.96 0.41 -32.13
C ILE A 240 -20.84 0.11 -33.35
N LEU A 241 -21.52 -1.04 -33.36
CA LEU A 241 -22.32 -1.51 -34.50
C LEU A 241 -23.72 -0.88 -34.57
N ARG A 242 -24.37 -0.63 -33.43
CA ARG A 242 -25.74 -0.11 -33.39
C ARG A 242 -25.80 1.34 -33.85
N THR A 243 -26.95 1.73 -34.39
CA THR A 243 -27.25 3.11 -34.82
C THR A 243 -28.08 3.89 -33.81
N VAL A 244 -28.71 3.22 -32.84
CA VAL A 244 -29.52 3.83 -31.78
C VAL A 244 -29.22 3.13 -30.45
N ASP A 245 -29.11 3.87 -29.34
CA ASP A 245 -28.96 3.28 -28.01
C ASP A 245 -30.33 3.01 -27.35
N PRO A 246 -30.74 1.73 -27.13
CA PRO A 246 -31.98 1.42 -26.41
C PRO A 246 -32.01 1.86 -24.95
N MET A 247 -30.87 2.23 -24.37
CA MET A 247 -30.70 2.67 -22.98
C MET A 247 -30.28 4.14 -22.87
N GLU A 248 -30.43 4.93 -23.94
CA GLU A 248 -30.14 6.36 -23.91
C GLU A 248 -30.90 7.07 -22.77
N GLY A 249 -30.17 7.85 -21.96
CA GLY A 249 -30.71 8.57 -20.81
C GLY A 249 -31.16 7.70 -19.63
N ALA A 250 -30.95 6.37 -19.67
CA ALA A 250 -31.26 5.50 -18.55
C ALA A 250 -30.25 5.70 -17.40
N SER A 251 -30.74 5.59 -16.15
CA SER A 251 -29.85 5.51 -14.99
C SER A 251 -29.18 4.13 -14.91
N ASP A 252 -28.06 4.06 -14.20
CA ASP A 252 -27.34 2.80 -13.96
C ASP A 252 -28.27 1.75 -13.31
N GLU A 253 -29.16 2.16 -12.40
CA GLU A 253 -30.12 1.23 -11.77
C GLU A 253 -31.11 0.65 -12.77
N LYS A 254 -31.57 1.46 -13.74
CA LYS A 254 -32.50 1.04 -14.78
C LYS A 254 -31.82 0.12 -15.79
N ILE A 255 -30.56 0.39 -16.14
CA ILE A 255 -29.75 -0.49 -16.99
C ILE A 255 -29.59 -1.86 -16.33
N ILE A 256 -29.16 -1.87 -15.06
CA ILE A 256 -28.98 -3.11 -14.29
C ILE A 256 -30.32 -3.87 -14.16
N ALA A 257 -31.41 -3.18 -13.84
CA ALA A 257 -32.74 -3.80 -13.76
C ALA A 257 -33.16 -4.41 -15.11
N SER A 258 -32.94 -3.70 -16.23
CA SER A 258 -33.25 -4.24 -17.57
C SER A 258 -32.41 -5.46 -17.90
N LYS A 259 -31.10 -5.46 -17.58
CA LYS A 259 -30.24 -6.64 -17.77
C LYS A 259 -30.71 -7.82 -16.93
N ILE A 260 -31.14 -7.61 -15.69
CA ILE A 260 -31.73 -8.68 -14.86
C ILE A 260 -33.03 -9.20 -15.47
N GLU A 261 -33.91 -8.31 -15.93
CA GLU A 261 -35.24 -8.66 -16.43
C GLU A 261 -35.23 -9.32 -17.81
N LYS A 262 -34.40 -8.83 -18.73
CA LYS A 262 -34.42 -9.22 -20.15
C LYS A 262 -33.17 -9.99 -20.57
N GLY A 263 -32.08 -9.89 -19.79
CA GLY A 263 -30.74 -10.32 -20.19
C GLY A 263 -29.96 -9.21 -20.89
N THR A 264 -28.63 -9.30 -20.84
CA THR A 264 -27.73 -8.31 -21.44
C THR A 264 -27.96 -8.20 -22.94
N TYR A 265 -27.91 -9.33 -23.65
CA TYR A 265 -28.09 -9.35 -25.10
C TYR A 265 -29.38 -8.66 -25.54
N ALA A 266 -30.52 -9.02 -24.94
CA ALA A 266 -31.82 -8.43 -25.29
C ALA A 266 -31.93 -6.95 -24.89
N THR A 267 -31.26 -6.54 -23.81
CA THR A 267 -31.20 -5.14 -23.36
C THR A 267 -30.45 -4.27 -24.36
N LEU A 268 -29.34 -4.75 -24.93
CA LEU A 268 -28.46 -3.97 -25.78
C LEU A 268 -28.86 -3.96 -27.26
N ILE A 269 -29.40 -5.08 -27.75
CA ILE A 269 -29.58 -5.32 -29.20
C ILE A 269 -31.05 -5.19 -29.62
N SER A 270 -31.99 -5.14 -28.68
CA SER A 270 -33.47 -5.24 -28.82
C SER A 270 -34.10 -5.13 -30.22
N ARG A 271 -33.78 -4.11 -31.05
CA ARG A 271 -34.38 -3.87 -32.37
C ARG A 271 -33.42 -4.08 -33.56
N ASP A 272 -32.12 -4.14 -33.31
CA ASP A 272 -31.10 -4.25 -34.35
C ASP A 272 -30.95 -5.69 -34.83
N ARG A 273 -30.90 -5.86 -36.15
CA ARG A 273 -30.70 -7.16 -36.80
C ARG A 273 -29.26 -7.25 -37.29
N PHE A 274 -28.36 -7.72 -36.43
CA PHE A 274 -27.04 -8.16 -36.88
C PHE A 274 -27.16 -9.50 -37.61
N SER A 275 -26.31 -9.75 -38.60
CA SER A 275 -26.31 -11.01 -39.37
C SER A 275 -24.91 -11.64 -39.41
N GLY A 276 -24.86 -12.93 -39.72
CA GLY A 276 -23.61 -13.65 -39.94
C GLY A 276 -22.74 -13.84 -38.69
N ALA A 277 -21.42 -13.75 -38.87
CA ALA A 277 -20.44 -14.11 -37.85
C ALA A 277 -20.44 -13.18 -36.62
N VAL A 278 -20.70 -11.88 -36.81
CA VAL A 278 -20.70 -10.89 -35.72
C VAL A 278 -21.83 -11.14 -34.73
N LEU A 279 -23.01 -11.57 -35.22
CA LEU A 279 -24.14 -11.95 -34.38
C LEU A 279 -23.79 -13.16 -33.48
N GLU A 280 -23.09 -14.14 -34.03
CA GLU A 280 -22.66 -15.34 -33.31
C GLU A 280 -21.72 -14.98 -32.15
N LEU A 281 -20.72 -14.13 -32.45
CA LEU A 281 -19.80 -13.60 -31.45
C LEU A 281 -20.52 -12.83 -30.34
N LEU A 282 -21.43 -11.91 -30.69
CA LEU A 282 -22.20 -11.13 -29.70
C LEU A 282 -23.05 -12.02 -28.79
N ARG A 283 -23.64 -13.10 -29.32
CA ARG A 283 -24.41 -14.05 -28.49
C ARG A 283 -23.52 -14.84 -27.54
N GLY A 284 -22.30 -15.16 -27.94
CA GLY A 284 -21.31 -15.84 -27.11
C GLY A 284 -20.78 -14.96 -25.97
N LEU A 285 -20.37 -13.73 -26.29
CA LEU A 285 -19.77 -12.78 -25.33
C LEU A 285 -20.79 -12.19 -24.35
N LEU A 286 -22.03 -11.93 -24.81
CA LEU A 286 -23.07 -11.29 -24.00
C LEU A 286 -23.96 -12.28 -23.25
N TYR A 287 -23.50 -13.52 -23.10
CA TYR A 287 -24.19 -14.52 -22.30
C TYR A 287 -24.01 -14.21 -20.82
N ASP A 288 -25.12 -14.04 -20.10
CA ASP A 288 -25.10 -13.57 -18.72
C ASP A 288 -24.52 -14.61 -17.75
N ASP A 289 -24.80 -15.90 -17.97
CA ASP A 289 -24.19 -16.98 -17.18
C ASP A 289 -22.70 -17.13 -17.53
N LYS A 290 -21.85 -16.81 -16.55
CA LYS A 290 -20.38 -16.87 -16.67
C LYS A 290 -19.85 -18.23 -17.13
N ASN A 291 -20.48 -19.34 -16.73
CA ASN A 291 -20.00 -20.68 -17.07
C ASN A 291 -20.31 -21.08 -18.52
N GLN A 292 -21.24 -20.35 -19.16
CA GLN A 292 -21.67 -20.61 -20.53
C GLN A 292 -21.22 -19.52 -21.51
N ARG A 293 -20.74 -18.39 -21.00
CA ARG A 293 -20.14 -17.30 -21.77
C ARG A 293 -18.91 -17.80 -22.50
N TRP A 294 -18.69 -17.33 -23.72
CA TRP A 294 -17.51 -17.70 -24.49
C TRP A 294 -16.23 -17.22 -23.80
N GLY A 295 -15.27 -18.14 -23.70
CA GLY A 295 -13.89 -17.83 -23.37
C GLY A 295 -13.04 -17.76 -24.64
N PHE A 296 -11.71 -17.80 -24.48
CA PHE A 296 -10.80 -17.72 -25.61
C PHE A 296 -10.81 -18.95 -26.50
N ASP A 297 -11.13 -20.12 -25.99
CA ASP A 297 -11.19 -21.35 -26.80
C ASP A 297 -12.29 -21.24 -27.86
N GLU A 298 -13.48 -20.77 -27.47
CA GLU A 298 -14.56 -20.48 -28.42
C GLU A 298 -14.21 -19.34 -29.37
N ILE A 299 -13.60 -18.25 -28.85
CA ILE A 299 -13.22 -17.11 -29.69
C ILE A 299 -12.19 -17.52 -30.74
N GLN A 300 -11.20 -18.33 -30.38
CA GLN A 300 -10.19 -18.83 -31.31
C GLN A 300 -10.82 -19.73 -32.38
N ALA A 301 -11.67 -20.67 -31.97
CA ALA A 301 -12.39 -21.52 -32.92
C ALA A 301 -13.26 -20.70 -33.89
N TRP A 302 -13.92 -19.64 -33.40
CA TRP A 302 -14.69 -18.71 -34.21
C TRP A 302 -13.81 -17.89 -35.17
N MET A 303 -12.65 -17.43 -34.71
CA MET A 303 -11.65 -16.71 -35.54
C MET A 303 -11.12 -17.59 -36.67
N ASP A 304 -10.99 -18.90 -36.45
CA ASP A 304 -10.61 -19.89 -37.46
C ASP A 304 -11.75 -20.23 -38.44
N GLY A 305 -12.91 -19.58 -38.31
CA GLY A 305 -14.06 -19.75 -39.19
C GLY A 305 -14.98 -20.93 -38.84
N ARG A 306 -14.76 -21.60 -37.69
CA ARG A 306 -15.67 -22.66 -37.24
C ARG A 306 -16.99 -22.06 -36.75
N ARG A 307 -18.10 -22.69 -37.12
CA ARG A 307 -19.42 -22.39 -36.56
C ARG A 307 -19.56 -23.11 -35.22
N LEU A 308 -19.87 -22.37 -34.18
CA LEU A 308 -20.15 -22.91 -32.85
C LEU A 308 -21.66 -23.07 -32.68
N SER A 309 -22.05 -24.00 -31.81
CA SER A 309 -23.46 -24.25 -31.52
C SER A 309 -24.13 -22.96 -31.00
N PRO A 310 -25.27 -22.55 -31.58
CA PRO A 310 -25.95 -21.33 -31.17
C PRO A 310 -26.31 -21.36 -29.68
N LYS A 311 -25.73 -20.44 -28.89
CA LYS A 311 -26.16 -20.22 -27.50
C LYS A 311 -27.56 -19.62 -27.53
N GLN A 312 -28.53 -20.33 -26.95
CA GLN A 312 -29.88 -19.80 -26.74
C GLN A 312 -29.91 -19.05 -25.42
N SER A 313 -30.56 -17.88 -25.37
CA SER A 313 -30.70 -17.14 -24.11
C SER A 313 -31.31 -18.05 -23.04
N PRO A 314 -30.71 -18.12 -21.84
CA PRO A 314 -31.17 -19.06 -20.82
C PRO A 314 -32.58 -18.68 -20.39
N LYS A 315 -33.42 -19.68 -20.12
CA LYS A 315 -34.76 -19.45 -19.58
C LYS A 315 -34.62 -18.86 -18.18
N ARG A 316 -34.86 -17.55 -18.06
CA ARG A 316 -34.83 -16.84 -16.78
C ARG A 316 -36.07 -17.22 -15.96
N ILE A 317 -35.87 -18.03 -14.92
CA ILE A 317 -36.92 -18.51 -14.02
C ILE A 317 -37.45 -17.31 -13.21
N LYS A 318 -38.77 -17.18 -13.13
CA LYS A 318 -39.46 -16.11 -12.40
C LYS A 318 -40.52 -16.73 -11.49
N ALA A 319 -40.83 -16.04 -10.40
CA ALA A 319 -41.90 -16.45 -9.52
C ALA A 319 -43.25 -16.41 -10.26
N ASN A 320 -44.11 -17.39 -10.00
CA ASN A 320 -45.47 -17.41 -10.56
C ASN A 320 -46.42 -16.38 -9.91
N ARG A 321 -46.05 -15.85 -8.74
CA ARG A 321 -46.77 -14.82 -7.99
C ARG A 321 -45.78 -13.77 -7.46
N PRO A 322 -46.14 -12.48 -7.44
CA PRO A 322 -45.28 -11.44 -6.91
C PRO A 322 -45.22 -11.47 -5.38
N LEU A 323 -44.06 -11.11 -4.83
CA LEU A 323 -43.90 -10.71 -3.44
C LEU A 323 -43.92 -9.19 -3.34
N GLU A 324 -44.64 -8.63 -2.37
CA GLU A 324 -44.61 -7.19 -2.11
C GLU A 324 -43.52 -6.88 -1.08
N PHE A 325 -42.71 -5.87 -1.36
CA PHE A 325 -41.70 -5.37 -0.43
C PHE A 325 -41.54 -3.86 -0.63
N ASN A 326 -41.72 -3.09 0.44
CA ASN A 326 -41.59 -1.63 0.44
C ASN A 326 -42.45 -0.97 -0.68
N GLY A 327 -43.69 -1.42 -0.85
CA GLY A 327 -44.64 -0.91 -1.85
C GLY A 327 -44.35 -1.30 -3.31
N LYS A 328 -43.37 -2.19 -3.56
CA LYS A 328 -43.02 -2.69 -4.89
C LYS A 328 -43.22 -4.20 -4.99
N LYS A 329 -43.69 -4.66 -6.15
CA LYS A 329 -43.90 -6.08 -6.45
C LYS A 329 -42.67 -6.69 -7.12
N TYR A 330 -42.21 -7.82 -6.60
CA TYR A 330 -41.05 -8.56 -7.09
C TYR A 330 -41.46 -9.96 -7.55
N ILE A 331 -41.08 -10.31 -8.77
CA ILE A 331 -41.20 -11.67 -9.32
C ILE A 331 -39.84 -12.34 -9.52
N ARG A 332 -38.75 -11.63 -9.18
CA ARG A 332 -37.37 -12.06 -9.36
C ARG A 332 -36.60 -11.91 -8.04
N PRO A 333 -36.04 -13.00 -7.50
CA PRO A 333 -35.23 -12.96 -6.28
C PRO A 333 -34.06 -11.98 -6.37
N GLU A 334 -33.44 -11.84 -7.54
CA GLU A 334 -32.27 -10.98 -7.75
C GLU A 334 -32.63 -9.49 -7.60
N LEU A 335 -33.82 -9.10 -8.09
CA LEU A 335 -34.33 -7.74 -7.94
C LEU A 335 -34.73 -7.45 -6.48
N LEU A 336 -35.31 -8.44 -5.79
CA LEU A 336 -35.63 -8.32 -4.37
C LEU A 336 -34.34 -8.15 -3.55
N ALA A 337 -33.36 -9.02 -3.76
CA ALA A 337 -32.09 -9.02 -3.06
C ALA A 337 -31.35 -7.67 -3.21
N LYS A 338 -31.36 -7.07 -4.41
CA LYS A 338 -30.79 -5.75 -4.69
C LYS A 338 -31.47 -4.63 -3.87
N ASP A 339 -32.77 -4.76 -3.62
CA ASP A 339 -33.58 -3.70 -3.00
C ASP A 339 -33.77 -3.91 -1.47
N LEU A 340 -33.38 -5.05 -0.88
CA LEU A 340 -33.53 -5.34 0.56
C LEU A 340 -32.85 -4.32 1.47
N SER A 341 -31.70 -3.78 1.06
CA SER A 341 -30.96 -2.77 1.83
C SER A 341 -31.67 -1.43 1.92
N LYS A 342 -32.63 -1.14 1.02
CA LYS A 342 -33.38 0.13 1.00
C LYS A 342 -34.31 0.30 2.20
N ASN A 343 -34.77 -0.81 2.79
CA ASN A 343 -35.58 -0.79 4.00
C ASN A 343 -35.32 -2.05 4.84
N THR A 344 -34.30 -1.99 5.70
CA THR A 344 -33.84 -3.14 6.49
C THR A 344 -34.83 -3.56 7.58
N LEU A 345 -35.66 -2.64 8.09
CA LEU A 345 -36.69 -2.96 9.07
C LEU A 345 -37.83 -3.75 8.44
N GLU A 346 -38.23 -3.38 7.23
CA GLU A 346 -39.23 -4.14 6.47
C GLU A 346 -38.68 -5.51 6.08
N ALA A 347 -37.38 -5.64 5.79
CA ALA A 347 -36.74 -6.93 5.53
C ALA A 347 -36.83 -7.85 6.76
N VAL A 348 -36.71 -7.32 7.98
CA VAL A 348 -36.92 -8.09 9.22
C VAL A 348 -38.36 -8.58 9.31
N ARG A 349 -39.35 -7.71 9.07
CA ARG A 349 -40.77 -8.10 9.11
C ARG A 349 -41.10 -9.19 8.09
N LEU A 350 -40.59 -9.03 6.87
CA LEU A 350 -40.79 -9.98 5.77
C LEU A 350 -40.28 -11.38 6.12
N VAL A 351 -39.17 -11.46 6.87
CA VAL A 351 -38.60 -12.73 7.35
C VAL A 351 -39.35 -13.25 8.58
N ASP A 352 -39.59 -12.41 9.59
CA ASP A 352 -40.22 -12.78 10.86
C ASP A 352 -41.66 -13.29 10.66
N ASN A 353 -42.42 -12.69 9.74
CA ASN A 353 -43.78 -13.11 9.41
C ASN A 353 -43.83 -14.41 8.56
N GLY A 354 -42.67 -14.92 8.13
CA GLY A 354 -42.58 -16.10 7.27
C GLY A 354 -42.98 -15.86 5.81
N GLU A 355 -43.30 -14.62 5.42
CA GLU A 355 -43.75 -14.26 4.07
C GLU A 355 -42.71 -14.60 3.01
N LEU A 356 -41.42 -14.31 3.28
CA LEU A 356 -40.33 -14.66 2.37
C LEU A 356 -40.23 -16.17 2.15
N GLN A 357 -40.26 -16.95 3.24
CA GLN A 357 -40.16 -18.41 3.18
C GLN A 357 -41.34 -18.99 2.39
N MET A 358 -42.56 -18.56 2.70
CA MET A 358 -43.77 -18.98 2.00
C MET A 358 -43.73 -18.65 0.51
N TRP A 359 -43.21 -17.47 0.14
CA TRP A 359 -43.06 -17.07 -1.26
C TRP A 359 -42.03 -17.94 -1.99
N LEU A 360 -40.87 -18.19 -1.38
CA LEU A 360 -39.86 -19.10 -1.93
C LEU A 360 -40.40 -20.54 -2.07
N ASP A 361 -41.29 -20.98 -1.18
CA ASP A 361 -41.86 -22.34 -1.24
C ASP A 361 -42.96 -22.51 -2.27
N ARG A 362 -43.83 -21.51 -2.41
CA ARG A 362 -45.06 -21.62 -3.22
C ARG A 362 -44.91 -21.01 -4.61
N ALA A 363 -44.03 -20.03 -4.78
CA ALA A 363 -43.95 -19.24 -6.00
C ALA A 363 -42.71 -19.51 -6.85
N MET A 364 -41.63 -20.05 -6.27
CA MET A 364 -40.36 -20.31 -6.97
C MET A 364 -40.19 -21.78 -7.35
N GLU A 365 -39.82 -22.02 -8.61
CA GLU A 365 -39.48 -23.35 -9.11
C GLU A 365 -38.09 -23.81 -8.63
N ASP A 366 -37.13 -22.88 -8.51
CA ASP A 366 -35.75 -23.17 -8.10
C ASP A 366 -35.66 -23.53 -6.61
N LYS A 367 -35.39 -24.82 -6.33
CA LYS A 367 -35.23 -25.34 -4.97
C LYS A 367 -33.89 -24.96 -4.32
N SER A 368 -32.90 -24.53 -5.11
CA SER A 368 -31.56 -24.20 -4.60
C SER A 368 -31.58 -22.97 -3.69
N ILE A 369 -32.40 -21.96 -4.03
CA ILE A 369 -32.56 -20.74 -3.21
C ILE A 369 -33.10 -21.10 -1.83
N ARG A 370 -34.04 -22.04 -1.76
CA ARG A 370 -34.61 -22.53 -0.49
C ARG A 370 -33.57 -23.20 0.39
N GLY A 371 -32.79 -24.11 -0.19
CA GLY A 371 -31.70 -24.79 0.52
C GLY A 371 -30.62 -23.85 1.06
N ARG A 372 -30.45 -22.65 0.46
CA ARG A 372 -29.56 -21.60 0.97
C ARG A 372 -30.19 -20.71 2.05
N MET A 373 -31.50 -20.48 1.98
CA MET A 373 -32.21 -19.57 2.88
C MET A 373 -32.33 -20.14 4.29
N GLU A 374 -32.75 -21.40 4.43
CA GLU A 374 -32.95 -22.05 5.72
C GLU A 374 -31.70 -22.03 6.64
N PRO A 375 -30.50 -22.47 6.21
CA PRO A 375 -29.31 -22.37 7.05
C PRO A 375 -28.90 -20.92 7.33
N THR A 376 -29.16 -20.00 6.40
CA THR A 376 -28.88 -18.57 6.59
C THR A 376 -29.70 -17.99 7.75
N LEU A 377 -30.98 -18.36 7.85
CA LEU A 377 -31.86 -17.91 8.92
C LEU A 377 -31.52 -18.59 10.26
N ASN A 378 -31.15 -19.88 10.24
CA ASN A 378 -30.75 -20.62 11.44
C ASN A 378 -29.43 -20.11 12.05
N ASP A 379 -28.50 -19.64 11.22
CA ASP A 379 -27.20 -19.06 11.64
C ASP A 379 -27.31 -17.61 12.15
N MET A 380 -28.52 -17.05 12.26
CA MET A 380 -28.72 -15.71 12.82
C MET A 380 -28.56 -15.70 14.34
N PRO A 381 -27.82 -14.73 14.90
CA PRO A 381 -27.71 -14.60 16.34
C PRO A 381 -29.09 -14.32 16.96
N SER A 382 -29.40 -14.98 18.08
CA SER A 382 -30.65 -14.78 18.81
C SER A 382 -30.80 -13.36 19.38
N SER A 383 -29.69 -12.68 19.64
CA SER A 383 -29.68 -11.29 20.14
C SER A 383 -29.85 -10.29 19.00
N ARG A 384 -30.91 -9.47 19.07
CA ARG A 384 -31.22 -8.39 18.12
C ARG A 384 -30.57 -7.08 18.57
N GLY A 385 -29.26 -6.96 18.36
CA GLY A 385 -28.53 -5.70 18.60
C GLY A 385 -28.86 -4.60 17.56
N GLU A 386 -28.29 -3.41 17.74
CA GLU A 386 -28.55 -2.21 16.94
C GLU A 386 -28.44 -2.43 15.41
N ASN A 387 -27.45 -3.22 14.96
CA ASN A 387 -27.21 -3.51 13.54
C ASN A 387 -27.88 -4.80 13.03
N PHE A 388 -28.80 -5.40 13.79
CA PHE A 388 -29.42 -6.68 13.43
C PHE A 388 -30.15 -6.62 12.09
N SER A 389 -30.98 -5.59 11.86
CA SER A 389 -31.77 -5.45 10.62
C SER A 389 -30.88 -5.37 9.37
N LYS A 390 -29.79 -4.60 9.44
CA LYS A 390 -28.80 -4.48 8.36
C LYS A 390 -28.11 -5.81 8.07
N LYS A 391 -27.66 -6.52 9.12
CA LYS A 391 -27.04 -7.84 8.98
C LYS A 391 -28.00 -8.85 8.37
N LEU A 392 -29.25 -8.92 8.86
CA LEU A 392 -30.26 -9.81 8.32
C LEU A 392 -30.51 -9.53 6.84
N ALA A 393 -30.79 -8.28 6.47
CA ALA A 393 -31.04 -7.90 5.08
C ALA A 393 -29.88 -8.30 4.16
N THR A 394 -28.63 -8.08 4.59
CA THR A 394 -27.42 -8.46 3.85
C THR A 394 -27.33 -9.97 3.66
N ARG A 395 -27.53 -10.75 4.74
CA ARG A 395 -27.44 -12.21 4.69
C ARG A 395 -28.54 -12.82 3.84
N VAL A 396 -29.76 -12.29 3.92
CA VAL A 396 -30.89 -12.71 3.08
C VAL A 396 -30.62 -12.38 1.61
N ALA A 397 -30.08 -11.19 1.31
CA ALA A 397 -29.69 -10.81 -0.05
C ALA A 397 -28.66 -11.79 -0.64
N ILE A 398 -27.62 -12.14 0.14
CA ILE A 398 -26.61 -13.15 -0.23
C ILE A 398 -27.29 -14.50 -0.52
N ALA A 399 -28.19 -14.97 0.34
CA ALA A 399 -28.91 -16.24 0.14
C ALA A 399 -29.78 -16.27 -1.13
N LEU A 400 -30.47 -15.17 -1.42
CA LEU A 400 -31.28 -15.01 -2.63
C LEU A 400 -30.42 -15.01 -3.89
N ASN A 401 -29.29 -14.29 -3.89
CA ASN A 401 -28.37 -14.24 -5.01
C ASN A 401 -26.90 -14.17 -4.54
N PRO A 402 -26.19 -15.31 -4.46
CA PRO A 402 -24.83 -15.36 -3.97
C PRO A 402 -23.81 -14.64 -4.87
N ASP A 403 -24.13 -14.40 -6.15
CA ASP A 403 -23.27 -13.72 -7.12
C ASP A 403 -23.33 -12.19 -7.02
N MET A 404 -24.26 -11.63 -6.26
CA MET A 404 -24.33 -10.19 -6.05
C MET A 404 -23.25 -9.66 -5.09
N PRO A 405 -22.89 -8.37 -5.19
CA PRO A 405 -21.98 -7.74 -4.24
C PRO A 405 -22.58 -7.70 -2.83
N ILE A 406 -21.71 -7.62 -1.83
CA ILE A 406 -22.13 -7.39 -0.46
C ILE A 406 -22.66 -5.95 -0.38
N ASP A 407 -23.93 -5.79 -0.01
CA ASP A 407 -24.57 -4.51 0.28
C ASP A 407 -24.78 -4.40 1.81
N TYR A 408 -23.89 -3.66 2.48
CA TYR A 408 -23.95 -3.49 3.93
C TYR A 408 -23.68 -2.04 4.33
N ASN A 409 -24.67 -1.42 5.00
CA ASN A 409 -24.54 -0.11 5.65
C ASN A 409 -23.95 0.99 4.73
N GLY A 410 -24.43 1.05 3.49
CA GLY A 410 -23.98 2.02 2.48
C GLY A 410 -22.74 1.61 1.68
N LEU A 411 -22.14 0.46 1.97
CA LEU A 411 -21.06 -0.12 1.17
C LEU A 411 -21.62 -1.15 0.19
N LYS A 412 -21.27 -1.05 -1.10
CA LYS A 412 -21.58 -2.07 -2.11
C LYS A 412 -20.30 -2.54 -2.79
N PHE A 413 -19.88 -3.77 -2.53
CA PHE A 413 -18.59 -4.24 -3.04
C PHE A 413 -18.58 -5.73 -3.36
N MET A 414 -17.81 -6.09 -4.39
CA MET A 414 -17.36 -7.46 -4.60
C MET A 414 -16.29 -7.79 -3.55
N PRO A 415 -16.23 -9.03 -3.04
CA PRO A 415 -15.26 -9.43 -2.02
C PRO A 415 -13.80 -9.03 -2.27
N ASP A 416 -13.34 -9.15 -3.50
CA ASP A 416 -11.99 -8.80 -3.95
C ASP A 416 -11.83 -7.29 -4.22
N GLY A 417 -12.92 -6.53 -4.32
CA GLY A 417 -12.94 -5.07 -4.40
C GLY A 417 -12.94 -4.35 -3.05
N PHE A 418 -13.10 -5.07 -1.94
CA PHE A 418 -13.14 -4.49 -0.59
C PHE A 418 -11.93 -3.61 -0.28
N GLY A 419 -10.72 -4.03 -0.68
CA GLY A 419 -9.48 -3.30 -0.39
C GLY A 419 -9.43 -1.92 -1.01
N LYS A 420 -9.74 -1.81 -2.31
CA LYS A 420 -9.72 -0.54 -3.04
C LYS A 420 -10.78 0.44 -2.48
N LEU A 421 -11.98 -0.07 -2.19
CA LEU A 421 -13.03 0.73 -1.56
C LEU A 421 -12.61 1.25 -0.18
N PHE A 422 -11.93 0.40 0.59
CA PHE A 422 -11.45 0.74 1.92
C PHE A 422 -10.31 1.78 1.89
N SER A 423 -9.33 1.61 1.01
CA SER A 423 -8.26 2.61 0.80
C SER A 423 -8.82 3.97 0.38
N GLN A 424 -9.78 3.99 -0.56
CA GLN A 424 -10.42 5.23 -0.98
C GLN A 424 -11.15 5.91 0.19
N ALA A 425 -11.92 5.16 0.98
CA ALA A 425 -12.62 5.69 2.14
C ALA A 425 -11.66 6.29 3.18
N TYR A 426 -10.52 5.65 3.40
CA TYR A 426 -9.47 6.15 4.29
C TYR A 426 -8.90 7.50 3.81
N VAL A 427 -8.46 7.58 2.55
CA VAL A 427 -7.85 8.80 1.99
C VAL A 427 -8.87 9.96 1.95
N LEU A 428 -10.13 9.66 1.63
CA LEU A 428 -11.21 10.65 1.62
C LEU A 428 -11.77 10.95 3.02
N LYS A 429 -11.18 10.40 4.09
CA LYS A 429 -11.59 10.59 5.50
C LYS A 429 -13.08 10.30 5.74
N LYS A 430 -13.62 9.29 5.05
CA LYS A 430 -14.99 8.79 5.28
C LYS A 430 -15.06 7.98 6.57
N ASP A 431 -16.28 7.74 7.06
CA ASP A 431 -16.50 6.86 8.21
C ASP A 431 -16.05 5.42 7.90
N LEU A 432 -15.17 4.88 8.75
CA LEU A 432 -14.60 3.55 8.62
C LEU A 432 -15.35 2.49 9.45
N GLN A 433 -16.31 2.89 10.27
CA GLN A 433 -17.08 1.97 11.10
C GLN A 433 -17.80 0.88 10.29
N PRO A 434 -18.43 1.16 9.12
CA PRO A 434 -19.02 0.12 8.28
C PRO A 434 -18.00 -0.94 7.81
N PHE A 435 -16.75 -0.55 7.54
CA PHE A 435 -15.70 -1.49 7.12
C PHE A 435 -15.28 -2.42 8.27
N ILE A 436 -15.18 -1.89 9.50
CA ILE A 436 -14.90 -2.69 10.70
C ILE A 436 -16.02 -3.71 10.93
N GLU A 437 -17.28 -3.29 10.76
CA GLU A 437 -18.45 -4.15 10.88
C GLU A 437 -18.47 -5.26 9.82
N VAL A 438 -18.11 -4.97 8.58
CA VAL A 438 -17.95 -5.97 7.51
C VAL A 438 -16.89 -7.00 7.86
N ILE A 439 -15.69 -6.56 8.30
CA ILE A 439 -14.61 -7.47 8.70
C ILE A 439 -15.08 -8.41 9.82
N LYS A 440 -15.84 -7.89 10.80
CA LYS A 440 -16.41 -8.69 11.90
C LYS A 440 -17.63 -9.54 11.48
N GLY A 441 -18.33 -9.17 10.40
CA GLY A 441 -19.67 -9.69 10.05
C GLY A 441 -19.70 -11.11 9.47
N VAL A 442 -18.55 -11.68 9.13
CA VAL A 442 -18.39 -13.06 8.61
C VAL A 442 -19.20 -13.31 7.32
N PHE A 443 -19.60 -12.25 6.60
CA PHE A 443 -20.35 -12.34 5.33
C PHE A 443 -19.64 -13.17 4.27
N MET A 444 -18.31 -13.12 4.26
CA MET A 444 -17.47 -13.89 3.33
C MET A 444 -17.63 -15.39 3.47
N LEU A 445 -17.71 -15.90 4.70
CA LEU A 445 -17.92 -17.33 4.94
C LEU A 445 -19.28 -17.77 4.40
N GLN A 446 -20.29 -16.90 4.49
CA GLN A 446 -21.63 -17.19 4.00
C GLN A 446 -21.69 -17.27 2.47
N ILE A 447 -21.06 -16.34 1.75
CA ILE A 447 -20.98 -16.38 0.28
C ILE A 447 -20.38 -17.71 -0.20
N ILE A 448 -19.34 -18.19 0.48
CA ILE A 448 -18.60 -19.40 0.08
C ILE A 448 -19.40 -20.66 0.38
N ARG A 449 -20.07 -20.74 1.54
CA ARG A 449 -21.02 -21.83 1.84
C ARG A 449 -22.10 -21.97 0.78
N GLN A 450 -22.47 -20.86 0.15
CA GLN A 450 -23.47 -20.82 -0.91
C GLN A 450 -22.90 -21.06 -2.32
N LYS A 451 -21.57 -21.12 -2.46
CA LYS A 451 -20.83 -21.42 -3.70
C LYS A 451 -19.67 -22.40 -3.45
N PRO A 452 -19.94 -23.63 -3.01
CA PRO A 452 -18.89 -24.58 -2.63
C PRO A 452 -17.97 -25.01 -3.79
N SER A 453 -18.38 -24.82 -5.04
CA SER A 453 -17.61 -25.18 -6.23
C SER A 453 -16.51 -24.18 -6.62
N VAL A 454 -16.38 -23.06 -5.91
CA VAL A 454 -15.40 -22.01 -6.22
C VAL A 454 -14.37 -21.92 -5.09
N ASP A 455 -13.09 -22.16 -5.40
CA ASP A 455 -12.03 -21.96 -4.41
C ASP A 455 -11.88 -20.47 -4.09
N GLN A 456 -12.11 -20.13 -2.83
CA GLN A 456 -12.05 -18.78 -2.29
C GLN A 456 -11.20 -18.73 -1.01
N SER A 457 -10.37 -19.77 -0.79
CA SER A 457 -9.57 -19.95 0.43
C SER A 457 -8.66 -18.75 0.72
N ALA A 458 -8.08 -18.15 -0.33
CA ALA A 458 -7.25 -16.96 -0.19
C ALA A 458 -8.02 -15.74 0.34
N LEU A 459 -9.27 -15.53 -0.09
CA LEU A 459 -10.12 -14.46 0.43
C LEU A 459 -10.56 -14.72 1.87
N ILE A 460 -10.91 -15.97 2.22
CA ILE A 460 -11.21 -16.35 3.61
C ILE A 460 -10.05 -16.00 4.52
N ASN A 461 -8.85 -16.50 4.19
CA ASN A 461 -7.66 -16.29 5.00
C ASN A 461 -7.35 -14.80 5.19
N LYS A 462 -7.61 -13.97 4.18
CA LYS A 462 -7.48 -12.50 4.30
C LYS A 462 -8.47 -11.91 5.30
N PHE A 463 -9.76 -12.24 5.20
CA PHE A 463 -10.78 -11.73 6.13
C PHE A 463 -10.58 -12.26 7.56
N ASP A 464 -10.14 -13.50 7.71
CA ASP A 464 -9.85 -14.12 9.01
C ASP A 464 -8.63 -13.46 9.67
N SER A 465 -7.57 -13.24 8.90
CA SER A 465 -6.40 -12.47 9.35
C SER A 465 -6.79 -11.04 9.72
N ALA A 466 -7.63 -10.39 8.91
CA ALA A 466 -8.13 -9.05 9.21
C ALA A 466 -8.91 -9.00 10.53
N ARG A 467 -9.78 -9.99 10.81
CA ARG A 467 -10.47 -10.12 12.11
C ARG A 467 -9.49 -10.25 13.28
N ALA A 468 -8.43 -11.05 13.10
CA ALA A 468 -7.40 -11.18 14.12
C ALA A 468 -6.64 -9.86 14.34
N TYR A 469 -6.33 -9.12 13.28
CA TYR A 469 -5.63 -7.84 13.37
C TYR A 469 -6.44 -6.75 14.08
N ILE A 470 -7.73 -6.60 13.79
CA ILE A 470 -8.58 -5.58 14.44
C ILE A 470 -8.92 -5.93 15.89
N SER A 471 -8.80 -7.20 16.29
CA SER A 471 -9.05 -7.64 17.67
C SER A 471 -7.85 -7.39 18.59
N GLN A 472 -6.68 -7.06 18.02
CA GLN A 472 -5.45 -6.84 18.76
C GLN A 472 -5.12 -5.34 18.81
N THR A 473 -4.75 -4.84 19.98
CA THR A 473 -4.39 -3.42 20.16
C THR A 473 -2.90 -3.14 19.95
N LYS A 474 -2.06 -4.19 19.84
CA LYS A 474 -0.60 -4.10 19.69
C LYS A 474 -0.17 -3.33 18.44
N ILE A 475 1.06 -2.80 18.47
CA ILE A 475 1.68 -2.15 17.31
C ILE A 475 1.85 -3.15 16.17
N GLY A 476 1.72 -2.67 14.92
CA GLY A 476 1.68 -3.56 13.76
C GLY A 476 0.41 -4.43 13.67
N SER A 477 -0.62 -4.12 14.45
CA SER A 477 -1.98 -4.65 14.31
C SER A 477 -2.99 -3.49 14.25
N GLY A 478 -4.24 -3.80 13.90
CA GLY A 478 -5.31 -2.82 13.79
C GLY A 478 -5.78 -2.62 12.35
N LEU A 479 -6.53 -1.53 12.18
CA LEU A 479 -7.25 -1.23 10.95
C LEU A 479 -6.29 -0.88 9.79
N GLU A 480 -5.17 -0.23 10.10
CA GLU A 480 -4.12 0.14 9.15
C GLU A 480 -3.49 -1.09 8.50
N ARG A 481 -3.25 -2.16 9.28
CA ARG A 481 -2.71 -3.42 8.73
C ARG A 481 -3.71 -4.11 7.82
N CYS A 482 -5.00 -4.07 8.17
CA CYS A 482 -6.05 -4.60 7.31
C CYS A 482 -6.06 -3.89 5.96
N LEU A 483 -5.93 -2.55 5.94
CA LEU A 483 -5.92 -1.75 4.73
C LEU A 483 -4.86 -2.27 3.74
N TYR A 484 -3.60 -2.37 4.19
CA TYR A 484 -2.50 -2.86 3.34
C TYR A 484 -2.60 -4.33 2.97
N SER A 485 -3.24 -5.15 3.82
CA SER A 485 -3.46 -6.56 3.53
C SER A 485 -4.48 -6.77 2.40
N PHE A 486 -5.47 -5.87 2.30
CA PHE A 486 -6.49 -5.91 1.25
C PHE A 486 -6.06 -5.18 -0.02
N ASP A 487 -5.35 -4.06 0.10
CA ASP A 487 -4.87 -3.26 -1.03
C ASP A 487 -3.34 -3.19 -1.07
N LYS A 488 -2.76 -3.99 -1.97
CA LYS A 488 -1.30 -4.09 -2.12
C LYS A 488 -0.69 -2.89 -2.81
N ASP A 489 -1.46 -2.11 -3.57
CA ASP A 489 -0.94 -0.91 -4.25
C ASP A 489 -1.16 0.37 -3.43
N ALA A 490 -1.73 0.26 -2.23
CA ALA A 490 -1.88 1.40 -1.34
C ALA A 490 -0.49 1.89 -0.88
N PRO A 491 -0.17 3.19 -1.06
CA PRO A 491 1.01 3.78 -0.46
C PRO A 491 0.83 3.93 1.06
N CYS A 492 1.90 4.25 1.78
CA CYS A 492 1.80 4.57 3.19
C CYS A 492 0.93 5.82 3.39
N PHE A 493 -0.10 5.72 4.24
CA PHE A 493 -1.06 6.81 4.51
C PHE A 493 -0.80 7.49 5.87
N SER A 494 0.41 7.33 6.40
CA SER A 494 0.83 8.13 7.56
C SER A 494 0.78 9.62 7.22
N HIS A 495 0.17 10.42 8.10
CA HIS A 495 0.13 11.89 8.00
C HIS A 495 1.53 12.52 7.91
N VAL A 496 2.55 11.87 8.48
CA VAL A 496 3.96 12.32 8.41
C VAL A 496 4.47 12.31 6.96
N LEU A 497 3.89 11.45 6.12
CA LEU A 497 4.27 11.23 4.73
C LEU A 497 3.33 11.94 3.74
N ASP A 498 2.51 12.90 4.18
CA ASP A 498 1.54 13.56 3.30
C ASP A 498 2.16 14.18 2.02
N ASP A 499 3.41 14.62 2.08
CA ASP A 499 4.14 15.16 0.92
C ASP A 499 4.76 14.09 0.01
N HIS A 500 4.87 12.84 0.49
CA HIS A 500 5.60 11.75 -0.17
C HIS A 500 4.65 10.65 -0.65
N TYR A 501 5.00 9.97 -1.74
CA TYR A 501 4.25 8.82 -2.26
C TYR A 501 5.07 7.54 -1.99
N VAL A 502 4.90 7.00 -0.78
CA VAL A 502 5.67 5.85 -0.30
C VAL A 502 4.96 4.55 -0.67
N LEU A 503 5.37 3.90 -1.76
CA LEU A 503 4.74 2.66 -2.22
C LEU A 503 5.44 1.40 -1.70
N GLU A 504 6.77 1.47 -1.59
CA GLU A 504 7.64 0.38 -1.15
C GLU A 504 8.41 0.76 0.14
N PRO A 505 8.91 -0.22 0.92
CA PRO A 505 9.71 0.03 2.12
C PRO A 505 10.93 0.92 1.88
N GLU A 506 11.55 0.81 0.71
CA GLU A 506 12.70 1.62 0.30
C GLU A 506 12.32 3.10 0.15
N ASP A 507 11.10 3.38 -0.32
CA ASP A 507 10.59 4.74 -0.41
C ASP A 507 10.40 5.37 0.97
N LEU A 508 10.06 4.55 1.98
CA LEU A 508 9.88 5.03 3.35
C LEU A 508 11.20 5.56 3.93
N VAL A 509 12.30 4.83 3.75
CA VAL A 509 13.62 5.23 4.26
C VAL A 509 14.06 6.55 3.61
N ARG A 510 13.89 6.66 2.27
CA ARG A 510 14.17 7.90 1.53
C ARG A 510 13.31 9.08 2.00
N ALA A 511 12.02 8.87 2.17
CA ALA A 511 11.11 9.90 2.66
C ALA A 511 11.46 10.35 4.09
N LEU A 512 11.89 9.42 4.95
CA LEU A 512 12.33 9.75 6.31
C LEU A 512 13.63 10.57 6.32
N ASP A 513 14.55 10.35 5.38
CA ASP A 513 15.75 11.19 5.23
C ASP A 513 15.39 12.61 4.78
N ASP A 514 14.44 12.76 3.86
CA ASP A 514 13.95 14.08 3.46
C ASP A 514 13.20 14.81 4.58
N ILE A 515 12.44 14.07 5.40
CA ILE A 515 11.80 14.61 6.60
C ILE A 515 12.84 14.99 7.65
N ALA A 516 13.94 14.24 7.77
CA ALA A 516 15.02 14.53 8.72
C ALA A 516 15.70 15.88 8.43
N LYS A 517 15.66 16.37 7.18
CA LYS A 517 16.15 17.69 6.78
C LYS A 517 15.22 18.84 7.21
N LYS A 518 13.97 18.56 7.56
CA LYS A 518 12.99 19.57 8.00
C LYS A 518 13.27 20.00 9.45
N LYS A 519 12.96 21.26 9.78
CA LYS A 519 13.13 21.81 11.15
C LYS A 519 12.18 21.17 12.16
N ILE A 520 10.94 20.92 11.74
CA ILE A 520 9.90 20.27 12.57
C ILE A 520 9.82 18.82 12.13
N ARG A 521 10.08 17.91 13.08
CA ARG A 521 10.14 16.46 12.88
C ARG A 521 9.20 15.78 13.88
N PRO A 522 8.61 14.63 13.53
CA PRO A 522 7.83 13.84 14.50
C PRO A 522 8.71 13.33 15.64
N GLU A 523 8.12 13.01 16.79
CA GLU A 523 8.87 12.48 17.94
C GLU A 523 9.44 11.07 17.69
N ARG A 524 8.64 10.23 17.01
CA ARG A 524 9.00 8.87 16.61
C ARG A 524 9.42 8.83 15.15
N LEU A 525 10.39 7.97 14.83
CA LEU A 525 10.80 7.71 13.44
C LEU A 525 9.72 6.94 12.70
N LEU A 526 9.15 5.92 13.36
CA LEU A 526 8.11 5.05 12.82
C LEU A 526 6.84 5.19 13.65
N ASP A 527 5.78 5.68 13.03
CA ASP A 527 4.46 5.71 13.67
C ASP A 527 3.72 4.36 13.51
N ARG A 528 2.54 4.26 14.14
CA ARG A 528 1.71 3.05 14.08
C ARG A 528 1.35 2.67 12.64
N HIS A 529 1.13 3.65 11.78
CA HIS A 529 0.68 3.46 10.41
C HIS A 529 1.81 2.96 9.50
N MET A 530 3.02 3.52 9.66
CA MET A 530 4.24 3.08 8.99
C MET A 530 4.59 1.64 9.39
N ILE A 531 4.48 1.31 10.68
CA ILE A 531 4.75 -0.06 11.15
C ILE A 531 3.72 -1.03 10.57
N ALA A 532 2.43 -0.66 10.53
CA ALA A 532 1.41 -1.49 9.90
C ALA A 532 1.65 -1.71 8.39
N PHE A 533 2.10 -0.68 7.68
CA PHE A 533 2.53 -0.76 6.28
C PHE A 533 3.68 -1.75 6.11
N LEU A 534 4.75 -1.61 6.89
CA LEU A 534 5.90 -2.49 6.82
C LEU A 534 5.59 -3.93 7.27
N SER A 535 4.69 -4.14 8.24
CA SER A 535 4.25 -5.47 8.67
C SER A 535 3.52 -6.27 7.57
N VAL A 536 3.12 -5.62 6.48
CA VAL A 536 2.55 -6.27 5.29
C VAL A 536 3.58 -6.30 4.15
N LYS A 537 4.19 -5.16 3.84
CA LYS A 537 5.11 -5.00 2.70
C LYS A 537 6.49 -5.62 2.91
N ASP A 538 6.96 -5.66 4.16
CA ASP A 538 8.26 -6.20 4.52
C ASP A 538 8.26 -6.96 5.85
N ARG A 539 7.27 -7.86 5.97
CA ARG A 539 6.98 -8.60 7.20
C ARG A 539 8.20 -9.23 7.86
N LYS A 540 9.10 -9.85 7.07
CA LYS A 540 10.28 -10.57 7.58
C LYS A 540 11.26 -9.67 8.31
N ASN A 541 11.34 -8.39 7.94
CA ASN A 541 12.29 -7.44 8.51
C ASN A 541 11.70 -6.63 9.66
N VAL A 542 10.37 -6.58 9.79
CA VAL A 542 9.71 -5.79 10.84
C VAL A 542 9.17 -6.65 11.97
N ASP A 543 8.58 -7.82 11.67
CA ASP A 543 8.00 -8.71 12.69
C ASP A 543 8.98 -9.07 13.82
N PRO A 544 10.30 -9.32 13.59
CA PRO A 544 11.25 -9.60 14.66
C PRO A 544 11.38 -8.48 15.70
N TYR A 545 11.14 -7.23 15.30
CA TYR A 545 11.33 -6.04 16.15
C TYR A 545 10.00 -5.47 16.70
N ILE A 546 8.84 -6.07 16.39
CA ILE A 546 7.52 -5.56 16.84
C ILE A 546 7.44 -5.42 18.37
N ILE A 547 8.05 -6.35 19.12
CA ILE A 547 8.05 -6.31 20.58
C ILE A 547 8.82 -5.08 21.08
N GLU A 548 9.98 -4.78 20.48
CA GLU A 548 10.80 -3.61 20.81
C GLU A 548 10.11 -2.30 20.42
N LEU A 549 9.51 -2.26 19.23
CA LEU A 549 8.75 -1.11 18.73
C LEU A 549 7.53 -0.76 19.60
N GLY A 550 6.94 -1.78 20.24
CA GLY A 550 5.79 -1.67 21.13
C GLY A 550 6.12 -1.63 22.62
N ALA A 551 7.40 -1.67 22.99
CA ALA A 551 7.83 -1.66 24.40
C ALA A 551 7.49 -0.33 25.08
N ASN A 552 7.34 -0.30 26.40
CA ASN A 552 7.10 0.94 27.14
C ASN A 552 8.41 1.73 27.34
N GLU A 553 9.55 1.04 27.32
CA GLU A 553 10.86 1.61 27.53
C GLU A 553 11.39 2.28 26.26
N ARG A 554 11.62 3.60 26.33
CA ARG A 554 12.07 4.42 25.19
C ARG A 554 13.34 3.87 24.51
N HIS A 555 14.30 3.35 25.28
CA HIS A 555 15.54 2.80 24.71
C HIS A 555 15.28 1.57 23.81
N LYS A 556 14.31 0.70 24.16
CA LYS A 556 13.91 -0.44 23.33
C LYS A 556 13.21 0.03 22.05
N GLN A 557 12.32 1.01 22.18
CA GLN A 557 11.64 1.60 21.02
C GLN A 557 12.63 2.20 20.01
N VAL A 558 13.58 3.02 20.48
CA VAL A 558 14.60 3.64 19.62
C VAL A 558 15.44 2.57 18.92
N MET A 559 15.90 1.55 19.67
CA MET A 559 16.68 0.46 19.06
C MET A 559 15.88 -0.34 18.03
N GLY A 560 14.61 -0.64 18.32
CA GLY A 560 13.73 -1.32 17.36
C GLY A 560 13.52 -0.53 16.07
N GLU A 561 13.33 0.80 16.19
CA GLU A 561 13.18 1.69 15.02
C GLU A 561 14.45 1.72 14.16
N VAL A 562 15.63 1.84 14.79
CA VAL A 562 16.92 1.85 14.09
C VAL A 562 17.19 0.50 13.40
N ARG A 563 16.92 -0.62 14.08
CA ARG A 563 17.13 -1.97 13.53
C ARG A 563 16.26 -2.25 12.32
N VAL A 564 15.00 -1.82 12.34
CA VAL A 564 14.11 -1.93 11.18
C VAL A 564 14.68 -1.16 9.99
N LEU A 565 15.05 0.11 10.18
CA LEU A 565 15.58 0.95 9.10
C LEU A 565 16.92 0.43 8.57
N ALA A 566 17.81 -0.02 9.47
CA ALA A 566 19.09 -0.64 9.12
C ALA A 566 18.91 -1.93 8.31
N THR A 567 17.95 -2.77 8.70
CA THR A 567 17.67 -4.02 7.98
C THR A 567 17.16 -3.74 6.56
N ILE A 568 16.29 -2.73 6.40
CA ILE A 568 15.81 -2.30 5.07
C ILE A 568 16.98 -1.75 4.23
N GLN A 569 17.81 -0.87 4.79
CA GLN A 569 18.98 -0.30 4.09
C GLN A 569 19.93 -1.40 3.60
N LYS A 570 20.30 -2.33 4.50
CA LYS A 570 21.22 -3.43 4.19
C LYS A 570 20.68 -4.38 3.15
N ARG A 571 19.42 -4.83 3.29
CA ARG A 571 18.80 -5.78 2.36
C ARG A 571 18.66 -5.20 0.96
N SER A 572 18.20 -3.96 0.88
CA SER A 572 17.86 -3.33 -0.40
C SER A 572 19.04 -2.57 -1.02
N GLN A 573 20.23 -2.67 -0.40
CA GLN A 573 21.47 -2.01 -0.84
C GLN A 573 21.24 -0.51 -1.13
N LEU A 574 20.53 0.15 -0.22
CA LEU A 574 20.22 1.56 -0.36
C LEU A 574 21.47 2.42 -0.13
N GLU A 575 21.40 3.63 -0.66
CA GLU A 575 22.35 4.71 -0.40
C GLU A 575 22.49 5.06 1.09
N ASP A 576 23.50 5.86 1.41
CA ASP A 576 23.70 6.39 2.76
C ASP A 576 22.72 7.55 3.04
N PHE A 577 22.22 7.62 4.27
CA PHE A 577 21.20 8.59 4.69
C PHE A 577 21.71 9.48 5.84
N PRO A 578 22.55 10.50 5.55
CA PRO A 578 23.22 11.29 6.58
C PRO A 578 22.25 12.13 7.43
N ALA A 579 21.15 12.64 6.85
CA ALA A 579 20.19 13.42 7.62
C ALA A 579 19.39 12.52 8.57
N LEU A 580 18.94 11.35 8.09
CA LEU A 580 18.27 10.34 8.92
C LEU A 580 19.21 9.80 10.01
N ALA A 581 20.47 9.54 9.69
CA ALA A 581 21.47 9.06 10.63
C ALA A 581 21.74 10.09 11.75
N ALA A 582 21.84 11.38 11.41
CA ALA A 582 21.95 12.46 12.39
C ALA A 582 20.72 12.52 13.32
N TRP A 583 19.51 12.39 12.75
CA TRP A 583 18.29 12.35 13.54
C TRP A 583 18.21 11.13 14.47
N ILE A 584 18.66 9.95 14.01
CA ILE A 584 18.79 8.76 14.84
C ILE A 584 19.79 9.00 15.99
N ALA A 585 20.94 9.61 15.72
CA ALA A 585 21.96 9.91 16.72
C ALA A 585 21.42 10.80 17.86
N GLU A 586 20.61 11.81 17.52
CA GLU A 586 19.93 12.66 18.52
C GLU A 586 18.98 11.85 19.41
N ARG A 587 18.35 10.81 18.87
CA ARG A 587 17.38 9.97 19.58
C ARG A 587 17.99 8.89 20.47
N PHE A 588 19.30 8.65 20.41
CA PHE A 588 19.96 7.69 21.29
C PHE A 588 20.11 8.16 22.75
N ALA A 589 19.64 9.37 23.12
CA ALA A 589 19.69 9.87 24.49
C ALA A 589 19.24 8.83 25.56
N PRO A 590 18.08 8.15 25.43
CA PRO A 590 17.65 7.14 26.40
C PRO A 590 18.50 5.88 26.40
N VAL A 591 19.24 5.59 25.31
CA VAL A 591 20.16 4.45 25.22
C VAL A 591 21.45 4.76 25.97
N TYR A 592 21.97 5.99 25.85
CA TYR A 592 23.15 6.41 26.62
C TYR A 592 22.90 6.43 28.13
N GLU A 593 21.70 6.82 28.56
CA GLU A 593 21.30 6.85 29.98
C GLU A 593 21.36 5.48 30.66
N ARG A 594 21.40 4.39 29.90
CA ARG A 594 21.55 3.03 30.44
C ARG A 594 22.94 2.70 30.97
N PHE A 595 23.98 3.39 30.52
CA PHE A 595 25.35 3.17 31.00
C PHE A 595 25.55 3.92 32.31
N HIS A 596 26.28 3.40 33.28
CA HIS A 596 26.56 4.07 34.53
C HIS A 596 27.78 5.02 34.41
N ASP A 597 28.79 4.64 33.63
CA ASP A 597 30.01 5.44 33.48
C ASP A 597 29.80 6.66 32.57
N ARG A 598 30.05 7.86 33.12
CA ARG A 598 29.97 9.13 32.39
C ARG A 598 30.98 9.21 31.23
N GLN A 599 32.23 8.79 31.42
CA GLN A 599 33.25 8.82 30.37
C GLN A 599 32.87 7.87 29.23
N LYS A 600 32.30 6.70 29.56
CA LYS A 600 31.78 5.75 28.58
C LYS A 600 30.62 6.33 27.78
N ARG A 601 29.66 7.00 28.43
CA ARG A 601 28.57 7.72 27.75
C ARG A 601 29.09 8.77 26.76
N GLU A 602 30.05 9.60 27.20
CA GLU A 602 30.64 10.65 26.34
C GLU A 602 31.41 10.05 25.16
N SER A 603 32.16 8.96 25.38
CA SER A 603 32.87 8.21 24.34
C SER A 603 31.91 7.61 23.30
N LEU A 604 30.85 6.93 23.77
CA LEU A 604 29.81 6.36 22.90
C LEU A 604 29.09 7.45 22.10
N LYS A 605 28.78 8.60 22.71
CA LYS A 605 28.18 9.73 22.01
C LYS A 605 29.07 10.24 20.87
N ARG A 606 30.37 10.43 21.12
CA ARG A 606 31.34 10.83 20.07
C ARG A 606 31.45 9.79 18.96
N HIS A 607 31.48 8.49 19.32
CA HIS A 607 31.54 7.40 18.35
C HIS A 607 30.28 7.38 17.46
N VAL A 608 29.09 7.47 18.05
CA VAL A 608 27.84 7.57 17.31
C VAL A 608 27.83 8.78 16.40
N THR A 609 28.23 9.97 16.85
CA THR A 609 28.27 11.17 16.00
C THR A 609 29.19 10.97 14.78
N LYS A 610 30.34 10.30 14.97
CA LYS A 610 31.27 9.98 13.87
C LYS A 610 30.65 9.01 12.86
N VAL A 611 29.95 7.98 13.34
CA VAL A 611 29.28 7.00 12.46
C VAL A 611 28.06 7.62 11.77
N ALA A 612 27.29 8.45 12.48
CA ALA A 612 26.12 9.12 11.92
C ALA A 612 26.48 10.05 10.75
N ALA A 613 27.68 10.66 10.78
CA ALA A 613 28.18 11.47 9.69
C ALA A 613 28.40 10.68 8.38
N THR A 614 28.52 9.35 8.43
CA THR A 614 28.64 8.52 7.22
C THR A 614 27.29 8.17 6.60
N GLY A 615 26.17 8.35 7.32
CA GLY A 615 24.84 7.97 6.83
C GLY A 615 24.52 6.46 6.82
N ASP A 616 25.42 5.62 7.36
CA ASP A 616 25.24 4.16 7.40
C ASP A 616 24.44 3.76 8.65
N LEU A 617 23.15 3.45 8.45
CA LEU A 617 22.24 3.06 9.53
C LEU A 617 22.57 1.67 10.08
N THR A 618 23.17 0.81 9.25
CA THR A 618 23.60 -0.54 9.66
C THR A 618 24.70 -0.44 10.70
N ARG A 619 25.69 0.43 10.48
CA ARG A 619 26.75 0.68 11.48
C ARG A 619 26.19 1.27 12.76
N LEU A 620 25.21 2.18 12.68
CA LEU A 620 24.56 2.74 13.87
C LEU A 620 23.83 1.68 14.69
N ALA A 621 23.16 0.72 14.05
CA ALA A 621 22.45 -0.35 14.74
C ALA A 621 23.40 -1.25 15.54
N VAL A 622 24.56 -1.60 14.96
CA VAL A 622 25.52 -2.57 15.52
C VAL A 622 26.23 -2.05 16.78
N ILE A 623 26.38 -0.73 16.96
CA ILE A 623 27.10 -0.12 18.11
C ILE A 623 26.59 -0.64 19.46
N PHE A 624 25.28 -0.89 19.56
CA PHE A 624 24.62 -1.26 20.81
C PHE A 624 24.14 -2.72 20.85
N GLU A 625 24.59 -3.57 19.92
CA GLU A 625 24.22 -4.99 19.90
C GLU A 625 25.03 -5.85 20.87
N ASP A 626 26.26 -5.43 21.23
CA ASP A 626 27.11 -6.18 22.13
C ASP A 626 26.60 -6.12 23.58
N GLU A 627 26.10 -7.25 24.09
CA GLU A 627 25.63 -7.38 25.47
C GLU A 627 26.78 -7.21 26.49
N HIS A 628 28.01 -7.61 26.14
CA HIS A 628 29.17 -7.46 27.01
C HIS A 628 29.47 -5.99 27.31
N LEU A 629 29.13 -5.07 26.39
CA LEU A 629 29.28 -3.64 26.60
C LEU A 629 28.49 -3.16 27.82
N TYR A 630 27.26 -3.66 28.00
CA TYR A 630 26.38 -3.33 29.13
C TYR A 630 26.78 -4.08 30.40
N GLN A 631 27.07 -5.38 30.29
CA GLN A 631 27.46 -6.20 31.44
C GLN A 631 28.76 -5.69 32.09
N ASN A 632 29.75 -5.33 31.28
CA ASN A 632 31.02 -4.79 31.78
C ASN A 632 30.83 -3.45 32.48
N ASP A 633 30.02 -2.56 31.91
CA ASP A 633 29.72 -1.26 32.54
C ASP A 633 29.03 -1.43 33.92
N PHE A 634 28.05 -2.33 33.99
CA PHE A 634 27.37 -2.65 35.24
C PHE A 634 28.32 -3.27 36.28
N TYR A 635 29.21 -4.17 35.85
CA TYR A 635 30.21 -4.77 36.74
C TYR A 635 31.17 -3.73 37.31
N THR A 636 31.72 -2.84 36.46
CA THR A 636 32.59 -1.75 36.90
C THR A 636 31.86 -0.78 37.84
N PHE A 637 30.60 -0.47 37.55
CA PHE A 637 29.77 0.34 38.45
C PHE A 637 29.59 -0.31 39.82
N LYS A 638 29.33 -1.62 39.86
CA LYS A 638 29.20 -2.36 41.12
C LYS A 638 30.50 -2.33 41.93
N GLN A 639 31.65 -2.56 41.28
CA GLN A 639 32.96 -2.46 41.94
C GLN A 639 33.19 -1.07 42.53
N ALA A 640 32.89 -0.01 41.77
CA ALA A 640 33.03 1.37 42.23
C ALA A 640 32.09 1.68 43.42
N MET A 641 30.88 1.10 43.45
CA MET A 641 29.95 1.26 44.57
C MET A 641 30.44 0.54 45.83
N ASP A 642 30.99 -0.67 45.69
CA ASP A 642 31.58 -1.42 46.79
C ASP A 642 32.78 -0.67 47.40
N GLU A 643 33.64 -0.11 46.54
CA GLU A 643 34.76 0.75 46.94
C GLU A 643 34.27 2.02 47.64
N PHE A 644 33.29 2.73 47.08
CA PHE A 644 32.71 3.92 47.70
C PHE A 644 32.15 3.63 49.11
N GLN A 645 31.42 2.52 49.27
CA GLN A 645 30.91 2.10 50.57
C GLN A 645 32.03 1.78 51.57
N SER A 646 33.13 1.19 51.11
CA SER A 646 34.29 0.91 51.95
C SER A 646 34.96 2.21 52.44
N LEU A 647 35.13 3.19 51.56
CA LEU A 647 35.69 4.49 51.87
C LEU A 647 34.77 5.33 52.77
N GLU A 648 33.45 5.26 52.60
CA GLU A 648 32.46 5.88 53.49
C GLU A 648 32.57 5.33 54.93
N LYS A 649 32.70 4.00 55.07
CA LYS A 649 32.93 3.36 56.38
C LYS A 649 34.24 3.82 56.99
N GLU A 650 35.31 3.86 56.22
CA GLU A 650 36.61 4.34 56.69
C GLU A 650 36.56 5.82 57.11
N ARG A 651 35.92 6.68 56.30
CA ARG A 651 35.69 8.10 56.62
C ARG A 651 34.98 8.23 57.96
N THR A 652 33.90 7.48 58.16
CA THR A 652 33.11 7.52 59.40
C THR A 652 33.96 7.10 60.62
N ILE A 653 34.76 6.04 60.48
CA ILE A 653 35.68 5.58 61.53
C ILE A 653 36.73 6.66 61.85
N ILE A 654 37.29 7.32 60.83
CA ILE A 654 38.28 8.39 61.02
C ILE A 654 37.63 9.60 61.69
N GLU A 655 36.43 10.00 61.28
CA GLU A 655 35.67 11.10 61.88
C GLU A 655 35.35 10.84 63.37
N GLU A 656 34.94 9.62 63.72
CA GLU A 656 34.74 9.22 65.13
C GLU A 656 36.06 9.27 65.93
N LYS A 657 37.15 8.76 65.36
CA LYS A 657 38.49 8.83 65.97
C LYS A 657 38.95 10.28 66.18
N LEU A 658 38.62 11.19 65.26
CA LEU A 658 38.95 12.61 65.36
C LEU A 658 38.10 13.36 66.41
N LYS A 659 36.85 12.94 66.64
CA LYS A 659 36.01 13.45 67.75
C LYS A 659 36.57 13.06 69.13
N MET A 660 37.27 11.91 69.22
CA MET A 660 38.01 11.46 70.42
C MET A 660 39.36 12.20 70.63
N LYS A 661 39.35 13.53 70.48
CA LYS A 661 40.54 14.41 70.37
C LYS A 661 41.52 14.30 71.55
N LYS A 662 41.05 14.04 72.78
CA LYS A 662 41.89 13.92 73.98
C LYS A 662 42.63 12.58 74.09
N GLY A 663 42.13 11.50 73.50
CA GLY A 663 42.72 10.16 73.63
C GLY A 663 43.78 9.85 72.57
N TYR A 664 43.59 10.33 71.34
CA TYR A 664 44.42 9.96 70.20
C TYR A 664 45.80 10.65 70.23
N GLY A 665 45.85 11.96 70.45
CA GLY A 665 47.12 12.70 70.56
C GLY A 665 47.99 12.25 71.74
N LEU A 666 47.37 11.91 72.88
CA LEU A 666 48.05 11.44 74.09
C LEU A 666 48.67 10.04 73.91
N LYS A 667 48.00 9.12 73.19
CA LYS A 667 48.55 7.78 72.91
C LYS A 667 49.70 7.83 71.92
N SER A 668 49.56 8.57 70.82
CA SER A 668 50.62 8.70 69.81
C SER A 668 51.85 9.43 70.37
N GLY A 669 51.64 10.51 71.14
CA GLY A 669 52.72 11.21 71.85
C GLY A 669 53.42 10.33 72.89
N ARG A 670 52.69 9.50 73.64
CA ARG A 670 53.31 8.53 74.58
C ARG A 670 54.16 7.48 73.88
N GLN A 671 53.73 6.97 72.72
CA GLN A 671 54.52 6.00 71.96
C GLN A 671 55.83 6.62 71.46
N ILE A 672 55.77 7.82 70.86
CA ILE A 672 56.97 8.53 70.39
C ILE A 672 57.90 8.87 71.56
N ALA A 673 57.36 9.35 72.69
CA ALA A 673 58.15 9.63 73.88
C ALA A 673 58.82 8.37 74.46
N SER A 674 58.14 7.22 74.43
CA SER A 674 58.69 5.95 74.90
C SER A 674 59.86 5.45 74.03
N PHE A 675 59.78 5.62 72.70
CA PHE A 675 60.89 5.31 71.79
C PHE A 675 62.10 6.21 72.02
N ILE A 676 61.88 7.52 72.20
CA ILE A 676 62.96 8.47 72.50
C ILE A 676 63.60 8.12 73.85
N ALA A 677 62.80 7.82 74.88
CA ALA A 677 63.31 7.44 76.19
C ALA A 677 64.13 6.14 76.16
N LEU A 678 63.70 5.15 75.37
CA LEU A 678 64.44 3.90 75.17
C LEU A 678 65.80 4.16 74.52
N PHE A 679 65.84 5.04 73.50
CA PHE A 679 67.06 5.40 72.79
C PHE A 679 68.07 6.11 73.70
N VAL A 680 67.59 7.08 74.49
CA VAL A 680 68.40 7.81 75.48
C VAL A 680 68.92 6.87 76.57
N SER A 681 68.08 5.96 77.07
CA SER A 681 68.46 4.93 78.04
C SER A 681 69.57 4.02 77.50
N MET A 682 69.42 3.52 76.27
CA MET A 682 70.39 2.64 75.64
C MET A 682 71.74 3.33 75.38
N ALA A 683 71.71 4.58 74.93
CA ALA A 683 72.92 5.41 74.79
C ALA A 683 73.62 5.67 76.14
N SER A 684 72.84 5.89 77.19
CA SER A 684 73.36 6.10 78.56
C SER A 684 74.01 4.84 79.12
N ILE A 685 73.40 3.67 78.91
CA ILE A 685 73.96 2.37 79.31
C ILE A 685 75.26 2.08 78.56
N LEU A 686 75.32 2.36 77.25
CA LEU A 686 76.54 2.21 76.46
C LEU A 686 77.67 3.12 76.96
N LEU A 687 77.36 4.38 77.31
CA LEU A 687 78.33 5.31 77.89
C LEU A 687 78.85 4.86 79.26
N ILE A 688 77.97 4.34 80.12
CA ILE A 688 78.37 3.81 81.44
C ILE A 688 79.21 2.54 81.28
N ALA A 689 78.81 1.62 80.40
CA ALA A 689 79.58 0.41 80.10
C ALA A 689 80.97 0.75 79.55
N PHE A 690 81.06 1.72 78.62
CA PHE A 690 82.34 2.22 78.11
C PHE A 690 83.20 2.82 79.22
N LYS A 691 82.60 3.58 80.15
CA LYS A 691 83.32 4.19 81.27
C LYS A 691 83.84 3.14 82.25
N ILE A 692 83.05 2.11 82.57
CA ILE A 692 83.46 0.99 83.43
C ILE A 692 84.56 0.15 82.78
N LEU A 693 84.44 -0.16 81.48
CA LEU A 693 85.48 -0.86 80.72
C LEU A 693 86.79 -0.05 80.65
N SER A 694 86.70 1.28 80.51
CA SER A 694 87.88 2.17 80.52
C SER A 694 88.54 2.29 81.90
N SER A 695 87.76 2.15 82.98
CA SER A 695 88.26 2.21 84.36
C SER A 695 88.92 0.91 84.82
N ASN A 696 88.50 -0.25 84.30
CA ASN A 696 89.09 -1.55 84.62
C ASN A 696 90.30 -1.91 83.76
N ALA A 697 90.64 -1.10 82.76
CA ALA A 697 91.86 -1.27 81.95
C ALA A 697 93.09 -0.52 82.52
N ASN A 698 92.91 0.25 83.60
CA ASN A 698 93.95 1.05 84.26
C ASN A 698 94.22 0.62 85.73
N LEU A 699 93.98 -0.65 86.06
CA LEU A 699 94.32 -1.26 87.35
C LEU A 699 95.09 -2.56 87.16
#